data_AF-A0A285MVH2-F1
#
_entry.id   AF-A0A285MVH2-F1
#
_cell.length_a   1.000
_cell.length_b   1.000
_cell.length_c   1.000
_cell.angle_alpha   90.00
_cell.angle_beta   90.00
_cell.angle_gamma   90.00
#
_symmetry.space_group_name_H-M   'P 1'
#
loop_
_entity.id
_entity.type
_entity.pdbx_description
1 polymer ?
#
loop_
_entity_poly.entity_id
_entity_poly.type
_entity_poly.pdbx_seq_one_letter_code
_entity_poly.pdbx_strand_id
1 'polypeptide(L)'
;MVRFLLLLVFNPFPKSISQTSAWVKIAVLPLFVFLMGAQAFGQQIDTWFRAGKGINLATNGIPLYSPNPLPPADGTIVNTWFDVVYFSEQNAIPNPAPADYSQNPFGVPPGFDYPFPNSGGFATFLTPGGSIPGTPTFRRNPTSNINFNPVIEFDGSGDGQALHFRSNSRGEVTVFVVFKALGAGNSAETQRLLFGGDVDVHHRSFNISNWTTNLSLGIANDNHFSVGRTWHNDGGGFYEEGSIDLNGEPTIGAFSRASALGSETLSTFVNGIAEISTIRNHILAGNDLFFFNRLGKHFNSNDSNRNLTGDIAEVLLADFAMNNNERQRVESYLAIKYGITLSNGAQLGSIGGNGTYNYLAADGTIIWSFDPIYQFDIAGIGKDRYRDVFGTTSLRYNIDQRISKSINSDAIVTISTNTDFVQDNLDLTRPEIDAQITSKPAGVPYDHNYLIWANDNGSINEILAELPTGITSRLEREWRVQAIRSIGVDQITGVSVRVNLSGSDILNNGNCLKLLIDTDGNGDFSDGPITIIDATSIDVLNNVYFDGVDFEHQDVFTIGSINIDEPTVSFNTPICSGENAVFTISGNADNEVSYNINGATTTTATIGAGGTVDVTVNAVTSNTTINLTNISDGICDRTLTISEIVTVNALPTAALGSSDANDTICAGDSVTFTATGGDEYEFYVDGTSVQAQSTTATYTTTTLADGQ
;
A
#
# COMPACT_ATOMS: atom_id res chain seq x y z
N MET A 1 13.29 31.28 44.04
CA MET A 1 13.54 32.73 44.20
C MET A 1 12.29 33.47 43.71
N VAL A 2 11.96 34.60 44.34
CA VAL A 2 10.79 35.49 44.12
C VAL A 2 9.56 35.23 45.02
N ARG A 3 9.32 36.23 45.90
CA ARG A 3 8.15 36.50 46.74
C ARG A 3 7.12 37.33 45.96
N PHE A 4 5.84 37.26 46.32
CA PHE A 4 4.91 38.38 46.14
C PHE A 4 4.13 38.70 47.42
N LEU A 5 3.99 40.00 47.66
CA LEU A 5 3.37 40.69 48.78
C LEU A 5 2.10 41.38 48.25
N LEU A 6 0.99 41.37 49.00
CA LEU A 6 -0.19 42.18 48.69
C LEU A 6 -0.54 43.07 49.89
N LEU A 7 -0.65 44.38 49.62
CA LEU A 7 -1.04 45.44 50.57
C LEU A 7 -2.57 45.57 50.60
N LEU A 8 -3.16 45.71 51.79
CA LEU A 8 -4.55 46.11 52.01
C LEU A 8 -4.59 47.52 52.61
N VAL A 9 -5.43 48.41 52.07
CA VAL A 9 -5.73 49.74 52.61
C VAL A 9 -7.15 49.71 53.19
N PHE A 10 -7.28 50.12 54.46
CA PHE A 10 -8.55 50.33 55.16
C PHE A 10 -8.88 51.83 55.21
N ASN A 11 -10.17 52.18 55.19
CA ASN A 11 -10.67 53.39 55.84
C ASN A 11 -12.14 53.21 56.32
N PRO A 12 -12.60 53.80 57.45
CA PRO A 12 -13.78 53.30 58.16
C PRO A 12 -14.90 54.33 58.54
N PHE A 13 -16.11 53.79 58.83
CA PHE A 13 -17.19 54.23 59.77
C PHE A 13 -18.04 55.52 59.52
N PRO A 14 -19.19 55.79 60.23
CA PRO A 14 -20.20 54.95 60.94
C PRO A 14 -21.71 55.45 60.91
N LYS A 15 -22.61 54.76 61.68
CA LYS A 15 -23.93 55.13 62.32
C LYS A 15 -25.23 55.04 61.48
N SER A 16 -26.43 54.62 61.95
CA SER A 16 -27.01 54.17 63.25
C SER A 16 -28.52 53.78 63.13
N ILE A 17 -29.09 53.03 64.12
CA ILE A 17 -30.54 52.94 64.57
C ILE A 17 -31.52 52.10 63.68
N SER A 18 -32.50 51.27 64.13
CA SER A 18 -32.93 50.59 65.37
C SER A 18 -34.12 49.62 65.07
N GLN A 19 -34.22 48.50 65.82
CA GLN A 19 -35.38 47.62 66.21
C GLN A 19 -36.64 47.52 65.30
N THR A 20 -37.15 46.32 64.94
CA THR A 20 -37.92 45.41 65.83
C THR A 20 -38.23 44.05 65.16
N SER A 21 -38.17 42.97 65.97
CA SER A 21 -39.02 41.75 65.97
C SER A 21 -39.27 40.93 64.69
N ALA A 22 -38.69 39.72 64.59
CA ALA A 22 -39.41 38.44 64.71
C ALA A 22 -38.53 37.22 64.33
N TRP A 23 -38.44 36.30 65.29
CA TRP A 23 -37.97 34.92 65.28
C TRP A 23 -37.91 34.15 63.94
N VAL A 24 -36.70 33.82 63.47
CA VAL A 24 -36.35 32.52 62.87
C VAL A 24 -34.95 32.15 63.36
N LYS A 25 -34.84 31.10 64.18
CA LYS A 25 -33.54 30.53 64.59
C LYS A 25 -32.97 29.75 63.40
N ILE A 26 -32.07 30.39 62.65
CA ILE A 26 -31.13 29.70 61.75
C ILE A 26 -30.07 29.07 62.63
N ALA A 27 -30.09 27.74 62.72
CA ALA A 27 -29.02 26.97 63.34
C ALA A 27 -27.83 26.93 62.37
N VAL A 28 -26.68 27.34 62.90
CA VAL A 28 -25.36 27.27 62.29
C VAL A 28 -25.01 25.79 62.02
N LEU A 29 -24.82 25.43 60.75
CA LEU A 29 -24.00 24.28 60.37
C LEU A 29 -22.71 24.82 59.72
N PRO A 30 -21.52 24.34 60.11
CA PRO A 30 -20.29 24.74 59.47
C PRO A 30 -20.26 24.17 58.05
N LEU A 31 -20.08 25.09 57.10
CA LEU A 31 -19.78 24.82 55.71
C LEU A 31 -18.42 24.12 55.63
N PHE A 32 -18.40 22.79 55.67
CA PHE A 32 -17.26 22.02 55.17
C PHE A 32 -17.32 22.05 53.64
N VAL A 33 -16.78 23.10 53.03
CA VAL A 33 -16.33 23.01 51.64
C VAL A 33 -15.08 22.14 51.69
N PHE A 34 -15.27 20.83 51.57
CA PHE A 34 -14.22 19.99 51.02
C PHE A 34 -14.03 20.48 49.58
N LEU A 35 -13.01 21.31 49.35
CA LEU A 35 -12.38 21.35 48.04
C LEU A 35 -11.79 19.95 47.81
N MET A 36 -12.64 19.02 47.36
CA MET A 36 -12.14 17.93 46.55
C MET A 36 -11.65 18.59 45.26
N GLY A 37 -10.37 18.96 45.26
CA GLY A 37 -9.62 18.93 44.02
C GLY A 37 -9.57 17.46 43.60
N ALA A 38 -10.66 16.97 43.01
CA ALA A 38 -10.54 15.87 42.09
C ALA A 38 -9.67 16.42 40.97
N GLN A 39 -8.37 16.11 41.00
CA GLN A 39 -7.59 16.16 39.79
C GLN A 39 -8.28 15.16 38.87
N ALA A 40 -9.12 15.67 37.96
CA ALA A 40 -9.53 14.89 36.81
C ALA A 40 -8.24 14.62 36.03
N PHE A 41 -7.66 13.44 36.26
CA PHE A 41 -6.65 12.92 35.35
C PHE A 41 -7.33 12.85 33.98
N GLY A 42 -6.68 13.38 32.94
CA GLY A 42 -7.23 13.34 31.60
C GLY A 42 -7.41 11.89 31.15
N GLN A 43 -8.37 11.64 30.26
CA GLN A 43 -8.59 10.37 29.58
C GLN A 43 -7.47 10.12 28.56
N GLN A 44 -6.87 8.93 28.49
CA GLN A 44 -5.64 8.70 27.72
C GLN A 44 -5.60 7.31 27.05
N ILE A 45 -4.85 7.24 25.95
CA ILE A 45 -4.31 5.96 25.48
C ILE A 45 -3.18 5.56 26.43
N ASP A 46 -3.38 4.40 27.05
CA ASP A 46 -2.65 3.92 28.23
C ASP A 46 -1.84 2.66 27.95
N THR A 47 -2.11 1.97 26.85
CA THR A 47 -1.25 0.87 26.42
C THR A 47 -1.22 0.86 24.91
N TRP A 48 -0.01 0.79 24.37
CA TRP A 48 0.21 0.78 22.93
C TRP A 48 1.32 -0.20 22.55
N PHE A 49 0.97 -1.11 21.66
CA PHE A 49 1.85 -2.11 21.10
C PHE A 49 1.85 -2.03 19.58
N ARG A 50 3.03 -2.09 18.95
CA ARG A 50 3.20 -2.05 17.49
C ARG A 50 4.34 -2.98 17.08
N ALA A 51 4.13 -3.88 16.13
CA ALA A 51 5.12 -4.91 15.79
C ALA A 51 6.50 -4.33 15.41
N GLY A 52 6.52 -3.17 14.75
CA GLY A 52 7.77 -2.48 14.41
C GLY A 52 8.50 -1.76 15.57
N LYS A 53 7.96 -1.78 16.80
CA LYS A 53 8.49 -0.98 17.92
C LYS A 53 8.37 -1.71 19.27
N GLY A 54 9.46 -1.74 20.03
CA GLY A 54 9.47 -2.30 21.38
C GLY A 54 9.53 -3.83 21.43
N ILE A 55 9.98 -4.51 20.37
CA ILE A 55 10.12 -5.98 20.35
C ILE A 55 11.46 -6.39 20.93
N ASN A 56 11.46 -7.22 21.96
CA ASN A 56 12.59 -7.75 22.74
C ASN A 56 13.52 -6.71 23.38
N LEU A 57 13.38 -5.44 23.01
CA LEU A 57 14.16 -4.30 23.47
C LEU A 57 13.21 -3.15 23.75
N ALA A 58 13.40 -2.50 24.90
CA ALA A 58 12.68 -1.29 25.24
C ALA A 58 12.99 -0.18 24.23
N THR A 59 12.01 0.70 23.99
CA THR A 59 12.21 1.87 23.15
C THR A 59 13.10 2.93 23.81
N ASN A 60 13.57 2.72 25.05
CA ASN A 60 14.59 3.52 25.75
C ASN A 60 14.37 5.04 25.72
N GLY A 61 13.13 5.48 25.91
CA GLY A 61 12.79 6.90 25.92
C GLY A 61 12.77 7.56 24.53
N ILE A 62 12.83 6.77 23.44
CA ILE A 62 12.52 7.27 22.09
C ILE A 62 11.09 7.82 22.14
N PRO A 63 10.90 9.13 21.91
CA PRO A 63 9.59 9.74 22.03
C PRO A 63 8.58 9.12 21.08
N LEU A 64 7.29 9.18 21.44
CA LEU A 64 6.19 8.68 20.59
C LEU A 64 6.25 9.26 19.17
N TYR A 65 6.65 10.53 19.04
CA TYR A 65 6.74 11.26 17.78
C TYR A 65 7.99 10.97 16.94
N SER A 66 8.95 10.20 17.46
CA SER A 66 10.20 9.90 16.76
C SER A 66 10.05 8.67 15.86
N PRO A 67 10.68 8.67 14.67
CA PRO A 67 10.77 7.46 13.85
C PRO A 67 11.41 6.32 14.65
N ASN A 68 10.98 5.11 14.31
CA ASN A 68 11.07 3.89 15.12
C ASN A 68 12.49 3.58 15.64
N PRO A 69 12.64 2.93 16.81
CA PRO A 69 13.87 2.18 17.08
C PRO A 69 14.12 1.20 15.94
N LEU A 70 15.39 0.85 15.69
CA LEU A 70 15.73 -0.18 14.70
C LEU A 70 14.95 -1.47 15.03
N PRO A 71 14.03 -1.91 14.15
CA PRO A 71 13.28 -3.14 14.39
C PRO A 71 14.23 -4.34 14.31
N PRO A 72 13.90 -5.46 14.97
CA PRO A 72 14.64 -6.71 14.82
C PRO A 72 14.55 -7.25 13.39
N ALA A 73 15.33 -8.29 13.07
CA ALA A 73 15.25 -8.97 11.78
C ALA A 73 13.99 -9.84 11.68
N ASP A 74 13.50 -10.09 10.45
CA ASP A 74 12.43 -11.05 10.18
C ASP A 74 12.75 -12.43 10.78
N GLY A 75 11.73 -13.12 11.31
CA GLY A 75 11.87 -14.42 11.95
C GLY A 75 12.33 -14.36 13.42
N THR A 76 12.49 -13.17 13.99
CA THR A 76 12.87 -13.03 15.41
C THR A 76 11.73 -13.51 16.31
N ILE A 77 12.03 -14.43 17.24
CA ILE A 77 11.09 -14.85 18.28
C ILE A 77 10.82 -13.69 19.24
N VAL A 78 9.54 -13.43 19.52
CA VAL A 78 9.11 -12.37 20.44
C VAL A 78 9.02 -12.95 21.85
N ASN A 79 10.04 -12.70 22.68
CA ASN A 79 10.07 -13.09 24.09
C ASN A 79 9.53 -11.99 25.01
N THR A 80 9.60 -10.74 24.56
CA THR A 80 9.18 -9.57 25.32
C THR A 80 8.67 -8.52 24.34
N TRP A 81 7.57 -7.86 24.66
CA TRP A 81 7.06 -6.67 23.98
C TRP A 81 6.97 -5.52 24.98
N PHE A 82 7.41 -4.34 24.61
CA PHE A 82 7.35 -3.16 25.47
C PHE A 82 6.18 -2.28 25.12
N ASP A 83 5.47 -1.82 26.14
CA ASP A 83 4.51 -0.72 26.00
C ASP A 83 5.26 0.53 25.52
N VAL A 84 4.82 1.09 24.39
CA VAL A 84 5.47 2.24 23.77
C VAL A 84 5.21 3.55 24.53
N VAL A 85 4.10 3.66 25.27
CA VAL A 85 3.72 4.84 26.05
C VAL A 85 4.48 4.88 27.38
N TYR A 86 4.48 3.76 28.12
CA TYR A 86 5.03 3.71 29.47
C TYR A 86 6.41 3.05 29.57
N PHE A 87 6.96 2.54 28.46
CA PHE A 87 8.25 1.85 28.40
C PHE A 87 8.33 0.61 29.30
N SER A 88 7.18 0.05 29.66
CA SER A 88 7.08 -1.07 30.59
C SER A 88 7.21 -2.39 29.84
N GLU A 89 7.91 -3.34 30.46
CA GLU A 89 8.11 -4.69 29.95
C GLU A 89 6.79 -5.49 29.98
N GLN A 90 6.42 -6.08 28.85
CA GLN A 90 5.33 -7.05 28.74
C GLN A 90 5.89 -8.36 28.21
N ASN A 91 5.69 -9.41 28.97
CA ASN A 91 6.39 -10.65 28.73
C ASN A 91 5.64 -11.54 27.75
N ALA A 92 6.36 -12.20 26.85
CA ALA A 92 5.86 -13.37 26.13
C ALA A 92 6.09 -14.63 26.99
N ILE A 93 5.98 -14.51 28.32
CA ILE A 93 6.25 -15.63 29.21
C ILE A 93 5.04 -16.57 29.14
N PRO A 94 5.26 -17.84 28.77
CA PRO A 94 4.21 -18.80 28.78
C PRO A 94 3.80 -19.18 30.21
N ASN A 95 2.67 -19.86 30.40
CA ASN A 95 2.15 -20.19 31.74
C ASN A 95 3.30 -20.70 32.64
N PRO A 96 3.51 -20.14 33.85
CA PRO A 96 4.46 -20.71 34.79
C PRO A 96 4.08 -22.16 35.02
N ALA A 97 5.06 -23.08 35.02
CA ALA A 97 4.74 -24.49 35.18
C ALA A 97 4.06 -24.69 36.55
N PRO A 98 3.07 -25.60 36.68
CA PRO A 98 2.44 -25.95 37.97
C PRO A 98 3.45 -26.24 39.11
N ALA A 99 4.65 -26.71 38.77
CA ALA A 99 5.73 -26.97 39.72
C ALA A 99 6.55 -25.72 40.13
N ASP A 100 6.48 -24.64 39.36
CA ASP A 100 7.14 -23.35 39.61
C ASP A 100 6.26 -22.40 40.45
N TYR A 101 4.99 -22.74 40.66
CA TYR A 101 4.20 -22.15 41.72
C TYR A 101 4.88 -22.51 43.04
N SER A 102 5.26 -21.49 43.81
CA SER A 102 5.95 -21.73 45.06
C SER A 102 5.17 -22.75 45.91
N GLN A 103 5.85 -23.65 46.62
CA GLN A 103 5.24 -24.56 47.59
C GLN A 103 4.53 -23.80 48.75
N ASN A 104 4.68 -22.48 48.80
CA ASN A 104 3.85 -21.61 49.60
C ASN A 104 2.47 -21.47 48.92
N PRO A 105 1.36 -21.91 49.56
CA PRO A 105 0.00 -21.73 49.03
C PRO A 105 -0.40 -20.25 48.84
N PHE A 106 0.46 -19.30 49.24
CA PHE A 106 0.32 -17.86 49.05
C PHE A 106 1.44 -17.22 48.23
N GLY A 107 2.40 -17.98 47.73
CA GLY A 107 3.48 -17.44 46.91
C GLY A 107 3.15 -17.53 45.42
N VAL A 108 3.78 -16.64 44.68
CA VAL A 108 3.42 -16.27 43.32
C VAL A 108 4.47 -16.75 42.34
N PRO A 109 4.09 -17.22 41.13
CA PRO A 109 5.05 -17.45 40.08
C PRO A 109 5.59 -16.11 39.56
N PRO A 110 6.92 -15.97 39.41
CA PRO A 110 7.55 -14.77 38.86
C PRO A 110 6.86 -14.27 37.59
N GLY A 111 6.48 -12.99 37.55
CA GLY A 111 5.71 -12.39 36.44
C GLY A 111 4.19 -12.46 36.59
N PHE A 112 3.69 -13.22 37.58
CA PHE A 112 2.28 -13.23 38.02
C PHE A 112 2.13 -12.70 39.46
N ASP A 113 3.18 -12.09 40.00
CA ASP A 113 3.37 -11.59 41.37
C ASP A 113 2.55 -10.33 41.72
N TYR A 114 1.37 -10.16 41.13
CA TYR A 114 0.58 -8.95 41.31
C TYR A 114 -0.51 -9.18 42.37
N PRO A 115 -0.36 -8.59 43.58
CA PRO A 115 -1.33 -8.78 44.64
C PRO A 115 -2.66 -8.12 44.26
N PHE A 116 -3.76 -8.81 44.57
CA PHE A 116 -5.11 -8.30 44.40
C PHE A 116 -5.50 -7.53 45.66
N PRO A 117 -5.49 -6.18 45.66
CA PRO A 117 -5.98 -5.44 46.81
C PRO A 117 -7.46 -5.79 46.96
N ASN A 118 -7.86 -6.29 48.15
CA ASN A 118 -9.24 -6.62 48.55
C ASN A 118 -9.72 -8.07 48.36
N SER A 119 -8.84 -9.06 48.18
CA SER A 119 -9.20 -10.49 48.08
C SER A 119 -9.54 -11.20 49.42
N GLY A 120 -9.77 -10.45 50.51
CA GLY A 120 -10.34 -11.04 51.74
C GLY A 120 -9.43 -12.04 52.48
N GLY A 121 -8.13 -11.81 52.55
CA GLY A 121 -7.22 -12.56 53.42
C GLY A 121 -6.49 -13.74 52.76
N PHE A 122 -6.84 -14.11 51.52
CA PHE A 122 -6.05 -15.01 50.68
C PHE A 122 -5.79 -14.31 49.35
N ALA A 123 -4.53 -14.15 48.96
CA ALA A 123 -4.21 -13.60 47.65
C ALA A 123 -4.62 -14.64 46.58
N THR A 124 -5.71 -14.38 45.86
CA THR A 124 -6.18 -15.22 44.76
C THR A 124 -5.51 -14.75 43.49
N PHE A 125 -4.55 -15.52 42.99
CA PHE A 125 -3.82 -15.21 41.77
C PHE A 125 -4.52 -15.76 40.52
N LEU A 126 -4.09 -15.29 39.34
CA LEU A 126 -4.43 -15.99 38.11
C LEU A 126 -3.79 -17.38 38.16
N THR A 127 -4.61 -18.41 38.20
CA THR A 127 -4.21 -19.83 38.10
C THR A 127 -4.68 -20.38 36.77
N PRO A 128 -3.97 -20.10 35.65
CA PRO A 128 -4.34 -20.62 34.34
C PRO A 128 -4.35 -22.15 34.36
N GLY A 129 -5.47 -22.76 33.92
CA GLY A 129 -5.64 -24.22 33.84
C GLY A 129 -5.24 -24.83 32.49
N GLY A 130 -4.86 -24.00 31.51
CA GLY A 130 -4.57 -24.41 30.13
C GLY A 130 -3.10 -24.75 29.89
N SER A 131 -2.83 -25.36 28.75
CA SER A 131 -1.48 -25.72 28.33
C SER A 131 -0.57 -24.50 28.13
N ILE A 132 0.73 -24.70 28.34
CA ILE A 132 1.78 -23.67 28.26
C ILE A 132 1.94 -23.25 26.78
N PRO A 133 1.64 -22.00 26.39
CA PRO A 133 1.79 -21.58 24.99
C PRO A 133 3.27 -21.45 24.60
N GLY A 134 3.56 -21.44 23.30
CA GLY A 134 4.81 -20.97 22.74
C GLY A 134 4.86 -19.44 22.59
N THR A 135 5.92 -18.96 21.96
CA THR A 135 6.17 -17.54 21.65
C THR A 135 5.92 -17.26 20.16
N PRO A 136 5.28 -16.14 19.79
CA PRO A 136 5.05 -15.79 18.40
C PRO A 136 6.32 -15.26 17.71
N THR A 137 6.21 -15.07 16.39
CA THR A 137 7.34 -14.69 15.53
C THR A 137 7.14 -13.31 14.94
N PHE A 138 8.15 -12.45 14.99
CA PHE A 138 8.14 -11.15 14.32
C PHE A 138 8.37 -11.32 12.82
N ARG A 139 7.47 -10.79 12.00
CA ARG A 139 7.56 -10.84 10.54
C ARG A 139 7.74 -9.44 9.96
N ARG A 140 8.80 -9.28 9.17
CA ARG A 140 9.20 -8.06 8.46
C ARG A 140 9.67 -8.45 7.06
N ASN A 141 8.72 -8.79 6.20
CA ASN A 141 8.98 -9.23 4.84
C ASN A 141 7.79 -8.86 3.93
N PRO A 142 7.99 -8.74 2.60
CA PRO A 142 6.94 -8.30 1.67
C PRO A 142 5.67 -9.17 1.66
N THR A 143 5.76 -10.45 2.04
CA THR A 143 4.61 -11.38 2.00
C THR A 143 3.74 -11.35 3.26
N SER A 144 4.32 -11.04 4.43
CA SER A 144 3.61 -10.98 5.72
C SER A 144 3.19 -9.56 6.09
N ASN A 145 3.91 -8.55 5.61
CA ASN A 145 3.64 -7.16 5.99
C ASN A 145 2.23 -6.73 5.54
N ILE A 146 1.55 -5.96 6.40
CA ILE A 146 0.30 -5.29 6.04
C ILE A 146 0.65 -3.86 5.63
N ASN A 147 0.43 -3.53 4.35
CA ASN A 147 0.78 -2.24 3.76
C ASN A 147 2.19 -1.76 4.17
N PHE A 148 3.20 -2.59 3.87
CA PHE A 148 4.60 -2.32 4.18
C PHE A 148 4.92 -2.14 5.68
N ASN A 149 4.03 -2.52 6.60
CA ASN A 149 4.30 -2.53 8.03
C ASN A 149 4.42 -3.97 8.55
N PRO A 150 5.40 -4.26 9.44
CA PRO A 150 5.60 -5.60 9.97
C PRO A 150 4.47 -6.03 10.91
N VAL A 151 4.44 -7.32 11.22
CA VAL A 151 3.43 -7.97 12.07
C VAL A 151 4.05 -8.95 13.05
N ILE A 152 3.29 -9.37 14.05
CA ILE A 152 3.59 -10.52 14.90
C ILE A 152 2.71 -11.68 14.45
N GLU A 153 3.34 -12.74 13.96
CA GLU A 153 2.71 -13.97 13.47
C GLU A 153 2.47 -14.95 14.62
N PHE A 154 1.22 -15.40 14.73
CA PHE A 154 0.78 -16.51 15.55
C PHE A 154 0.41 -17.66 14.60
N ASP A 155 1.22 -18.73 14.58
CA ASP A 155 1.05 -19.86 13.67
C ASP A 155 -0.01 -20.88 14.14
N GLY A 156 -0.47 -20.76 15.39
CA GLY A 156 -1.48 -21.64 16.00
C GLY A 156 -1.01 -23.07 16.28
N SER A 157 0.25 -23.40 15.99
CA SER A 157 0.82 -24.74 16.09
C SER A 157 1.01 -25.21 17.54
N GLY A 158 1.01 -26.52 17.74
CA GLY A 158 1.18 -27.13 19.06
C GLY A 158 0.14 -26.64 20.07
N ASP A 159 0.63 -26.15 21.22
CA ASP A 159 -0.19 -25.55 22.27
C ASP A 159 -0.57 -24.09 21.97
N GLY A 160 -0.31 -23.57 20.76
CA GLY A 160 -0.55 -22.18 20.37
C GLY A 160 0.48 -21.22 20.95
N GLN A 161 0.45 -19.96 20.53
CA GLN A 161 1.36 -18.92 21.02
C GLN A 161 0.60 -17.83 21.76
N ALA A 162 1.25 -17.15 22.70
CA ALA A 162 0.65 -16.05 23.40
C ALA A 162 1.64 -14.94 23.76
N LEU A 163 1.15 -13.70 23.74
CA LEU A 163 1.77 -12.57 24.44
C LEU A 163 0.86 -12.17 25.58
N HIS A 164 1.40 -11.93 26.77
CA HIS A 164 0.63 -11.38 27.87
C HIS A 164 1.03 -9.94 28.15
N PHE A 165 0.10 -9.17 28.68
CA PHE A 165 0.40 -7.83 29.16
C PHE A 165 -0.56 -7.41 30.27
N ARG A 166 -0.12 -6.44 31.05
CA ARG A 166 -0.91 -5.78 32.07
C ARG A 166 -1.51 -4.50 31.52
N SER A 167 -2.83 -4.41 31.54
CA SER A 167 -3.56 -3.16 31.27
C SER A 167 -3.45 -2.20 32.45
N ASN A 168 -3.34 -0.91 32.16
CA ASN A 168 -3.47 0.16 33.15
C ASN A 168 -4.94 0.51 33.45
N SER A 169 -5.86 0.22 32.52
CA SER A 169 -7.31 0.46 32.67
C SER A 169 -8.14 -0.81 32.81
N ARG A 170 -9.24 -0.71 33.57
CA ARG A 170 -10.08 -1.84 33.98
C ARG A 170 -11.57 -1.53 34.13
N GLY A 171 -11.93 -0.26 34.26
CA GLY A 171 -13.31 0.16 34.24
C GLY A 171 -13.75 0.30 32.78
N GLU A 172 -13.94 1.53 32.34
CA GLU A 172 -14.22 1.81 30.94
C GLU A 172 -12.97 1.64 30.09
N VAL A 173 -13.12 1.02 28.92
CA VAL A 173 -11.99 0.75 28.03
C VAL A 173 -12.42 0.87 26.57
N THR A 174 -11.50 1.33 25.72
CA THR A 174 -11.60 1.19 24.26
C THR A 174 -10.36 0.46 23.76
N VAL A 175 -10.55 -0.60 22.98
CA VAL A 175 -9.49 -1.44 22.41
C VAL A 175 -9.53 -1.34 20.90
N PHE A 176 -8.38 -1.18 20.27
CA PHE A 176 -8.20 -1.40 18.83
C PHE A 176 -7.18 -2.51 18.62
N VAL A 177 -7.45 -3.41 17.67
CA VAL A 177 -6.53 -4.45 17.24
C VAL A 177 -6.50 -4.44 15.71
N VAL A 178 -5.32 -4.33 15.13
CA VAL A 178 -5.10 -4.56 13.69
C VAL A 178 -4.58 -5.97 13.51
N PHE A 179 -5.31 -6.79 12.76
CA PHE A 179 -5.01 -8.20 12.59
C PHE A 179 -5.34 -8.71 11.18
N LYS A 180 -4.80 -9.87 10.83
CA LYS A 180 -5.19 -10.66 9.66
C LYS A 180 -5.28 -12.12 10.08
N ALA A 181 -6.49 -12.65 10.23
CA ALA A 181 -6.68 -14.02 10.70
C ALA A 181 -8.05 -14.56 10.30
N LEU A 182 -8.13 -15.87 10.10
CA LEU A 182 -9.40 -16.58 10.01
C LEU A 182 -9.95 -16.82 11.42
N GLY A 183 -11.27 -16.88 11.53
CA GLY A 183 -11.96 -17.11 12.77
C GLY A 183 -12.23 -18.59 13.09
N ALA A 184 -12.54 -18.87 14.36
CA ALA A 184 -13.02 -20.16 14.83
C ALA A 184 -13.66 -20.00 16.21
N GLY A 185 -14.58 -20.88 16.61
CA GLY A 185 -15.28 -20.85 17.90
C GLY A 185 -16.58 -20.05 17.86
N ASN A 186 -17.41 -20.20 18.90
CA ASN A 186 -18.74 -19.59 18.97
C ASN A 186 -19.16 -19.26 20.42
N SER A 187 -18.18 -19.01 21.27
CA SER A 187 -18.34 -18.67 22.67
C SER A 187 -17.17 -17.80 23.14
N ALA A 188 -17.33 -17.17 24.30
CA ALA A 188 -16.30 -16.33 24.90
C ALA A 188 -14.96 -17.07 25.08
N GLU A 189 -14.99 -18.38 25.28
CA GLU A 189 -13.85 -19.25 25.59
C GLU A 189 -13.34 -20.06 24.37
N THR A 190 -14.04 -19.99 23.24
CA THR A 190 -13.74 -20.78 22.04
C THR A 190 -13.28 -19.93 20.85
N GLN A 191 -13.66 -18.64 20.81
CA GLN A 191 -13.22 -17.72 19.78
C GLN A 191 -11.68 -17.66 19.66
N ARG A 192 -11.15 -17.37 18.47
CA ARG A 192 -9.70 -17.12 18.33
C ARG A 192 -9.34 -15.78 18.97
N LEU A 193 -8.49 -15.82 20.00
CA LEU A 193 -8.26 -14.67 20.85
C LEU A 193 -7.39 -13.60 20.19
N LEU A 194 -7.95 -12.39 20.10
CA LEU A 194 -7.23 -11.18 19.72
C LEU A 194 -6.81 -10.35 20.92
N PHE A 195 -7.65 -10.27 21.97
CA PHE A 195 -7.35 -9.49 23.17
C PHE A 195 -8.08 -10.04 24.40
N GLY A 196 -7.40 -10.06 25.54
CA GLY A 196 -8.00 -10.40 26.84
C GLY A 196 -7.87 -11.87 27.17
N GLY A 197 -8.99 -12.59 27.31
CA GLY A 197 -8.97 -14.06 27.38
C GLY A 197 -9.69 -14.65 28.58
N ASP A 198 -9.92 -15.96 28.49
CA ASP A 198 -10.74 -16.71 29.44
C ASP A 198 -9.96 -17.38 30.57
N VAL A 199 -10.52 -17.36 31.79
CA VAL A 199 -9.94 -17.88 33.05
C VAL A 199 -10.98 -18.74 33.80
N ASP A 200 -10.64 -19.98 34.16
CA ASP A 200 -11.59 -20.92 34.77
C ASP A 200 -11.88 -20.53 36.22
N VAL A 201 -10.84 -20.02 36.88
CA VAL A 201 -10.89 -19.56 38.28
C VAL A 201 -11.08 -18.06 38.30
N HIS A 202 -12.34 -17.67 38.26
CA HIS A 202 -12.78 -16.30 38.41
C HIS A 202 -12.45 -15.72 39.80
N HIS A 203 -12.02 -14.47 39.83
CA HIS A 203 -11.74 -13.76 41.08
C HIS A 203 -13.02 -13.50 41.87
N ARG A 204 -12.99 -13.84 43.16
CA ARG A 204 -14.10 -13.63 44.11
C ARG A 204 -13.60 -12.86 45.31
N SER A 205 -14.38 -11.87 45.74
CA SER A 205 -14.21 -11.14 46.99
C SER A 205 -15.42 -11.37 47.91
N PHE A 206 -15.29 -11.14 49.22
CA PHE A 206 -16.45 -11.15 50.12
C PHE A 206 -17.49 -10.08 49.74
N ASN A 207 -17.04 -8.98 49.12
CA ASN A 207 -17.93 -8.01 48.49
C ASN A 207 -18.08 -8.35 47.01
N ILE A 208 -19.31 -8.68 46.61
CA ILE A 208 -19.65 -9.05 45.23
C ILE A 208 -19.37 -7.93 44.21
N SER A 209 -19.43 -6.67 44.63
CA SER A 209 -19.09 -5.51 43.80
C SER A 209 -17.59 -5.36 43.53
N ASN A 210 -16.75 -6.13 44.23
CA ASN A 210 -15.29 -6.15 44.03
C ASN A 210 -14.82 -7.38 43.26
N TRP A 211 -15.73 -8.21 42.75
CA TRP A 211 -15.37 -9.31 41.85
C TRP A 211 -14.83 -8.74 40.56
N THR A 212 -13.86 -9.40 39.93
CA THR A 212 -13.33 -8.93 38.65
C THR A 212 -13.70 -9.92 37.57
N THR A 213 -13.86 -9.41 36.35
CA THR A 213 -14.45 -10.13 35.22
C THR A 213 -13.48 -10.13 34.04
N ASN A 214 -13.55 -11.09 33.13
CA ASN A 214 -12.72 -11.05 31.92
C ASN A 214 -13.43 -10.38 30.75
N LEU A 215 -12.61 -9.93 29.81
CA LEU A 215 -13.03 -9.55 28.48
C LEU A 215 -12.27 -10.47 27.51
N SER A 216 -12.95 -10.96 26.49
CA SER A 216 -12.31 -11.67 25.38
C SER A 216 -12.82 -11.08 24.09
N LEU A 217 -11.92 -10.48 23.31
CA LEU A 217 -12.16 -10.07 21.95
C LEU A 217 -11.51 -11.09 21.03
N GLY A 218 -12.22 -11.50 19.99
CA GLY A 218 -11.73 -12.53 19.10
C GLY A 218 -12.41 -12.54 17.75
N ILE A 219 -12.17 -13.62 17.05
CA ILE A 219 -12.76 -13.90 15.75
C ILE A 219 -13.48 -15.23 15.84
N ALA A 220 -14.79 -15.17 15.70
CA ALA A 220 -15.72 -16.28 15.74
C ALA A 220 -15.63 -17.16 14.50
N ASN A 221 -16.39 -18.27 14.49
CA ASN A 221 -16.74 -18.97 13.27
C ASN A 221 -17.32 -17.98 12.25
N ASP A 222 -17.13 -18.26 10.97
CA ASP A 222 -17.51 -17.37 9.86
C ASP A 222 -16.74 -16.03 9.84
N ASN A 223 -15.61 -15.97 10.54
CA ASN A 223 -14.69 -14.83 10.62
C ASN A 223 -15.30 -13.55 11.20
N HIS A 224 -16.38 -13.62 11.97
CA HIS A 224 -16.97 -12.42 12.58
C HIS A 224 -16.15 -11.92 13.77
N PHE A 225 -16.06 -10.60 13.94
CA PHE A 225 -15.48 -10.03 15.15
C PHE A 225 -16.42 -10.25 16.33
N SER A 226 -15.89 -10.69 17.47
CA SER A 226 -16.72 -11.14 18.59
C SER A 226 -16.21 -10.65 19.94
N VAL A 227 -17.15 -10.52 20.87
CA VAL A 227 -16.92 -10.11 22.26
C VAL A 227 -17.51 -11.14 23.21
N GLY A 228 -16.72 -11.49 24.21
CA GLY A 228 -17.08 -12.42 25.27
C GLY A 228 -16.79 -11.87 26.66
N ARG A 229 -17.63 -12.25 27.61
CA ARG A 229 -17.59 -11.87 29.01
C ARG A 229 -17.95 -13.09 29.85
N THR A 230 -17.10 -13.47 30.78
CA THR A 230 -17.37 -14.58 31.71
C THR A 230 -17.12 -14.12 33.15
N TRP A 231 -17.86 -14.72 34.07
CA TRP A 231 -17.65 -14.51 35.49
C TRP A 231 -18.07 -15.72 36.31
N HIS A 232 -17.74 -15.67 37.60
CA HIS A 232 -18.14 -16.71 38.52
C HIS A 232 -19.67 -16.85 38.55
N ASN A 233 -20.15 -18.07 38.31
CA ASN A 233 -21.57 -18.44 38.29
C ASN A 233 -22.42 -17.72 37.22
N ASP A 234 -21.84 -17.25 36.10
CA ASP A 234 -22.61 -16.65 35.00
C ASP A 234 -23.56 -17.62 34.28
N GLY A 235 -23.46 -18.93 34.55
CA GLY A 235 -24.30 -19.93 33.89
C GLY A 235 -24.01 -20.12 32.39
N GLY A 236 -22.79 -19.81 31.92
CA GLY A 236 -22.36 -20.06 30.54
C GLY A 236 -21.64 -18.90 29.85
N GLY A 237 -21.44 -17.78 30.54
CA GLY A 237 -20.83 -16.58 29.95
C GLY A 237 -21.82 -15.79 29.09
N PHE A 238 -21.39 -14.61 28.67
CA PHE A 238 -22.02 -13.82 27.61
C PHE A 238 -21.09 -13.77 26.42
N TYR A 239 -21.68 -13.91 25.25
CA TYR A 239 -20.98 -13.92 23.99
C TYR A 239 -21.87 -13.32 22.93
N GLU A 240 -21.32 -12.41 22.14
CA GLU A 240 -21.92 -11.90 20.92
C GLU A 240 -20.86 -11.80 19.83
N GLU A 241 -21.28 -12.02 18.59
CA GLU A 241 -20.48 -11.87 17.39
C GLU A 241 -21.17 -10.91 16.43
N GLY A 242 -20.37 -10.25 15.60
CA GLY A 242 -20.84 -9.41 14.53
C GLY A 242 -21.55 -10.21 13.42
N SER A 243 -21.81 -9.53 12.32
CA SER A 243 -22.50 -10.08 11.15
C SER A 243 -21.68 -9.97 9.86
N ILE A 244 -20.55 -9.27 9.91
CA ILE A 244 -19.68 -9.02 8.76
C ILE A 244 -18.59 -10.09 8.73
N ASP A 245 -18.59 -10.91 7.68
CA ASP A 245 -17.49 -11.82 7.36
C ASP A 245 -16.25 -10.98 7.01
N LEU A 246 -15.20 -11.12 7.82
CA LEU A 246 -13.94 -10.42 7.64
C LEU A 246 -13.07 -11.03 6.52
N ASN A 247 -13.48 -12.17 5.95
CA ASN A 247 -12.80 -12.90 4.88
C ASN A 247 -11.34 -13.30 5.17
N GLY A 248 -10.91 -13.20 6.44
CA GLY A 248 -9.50 -13.38 6.81
C GLY A 248 -8.57 -12.27 6.30
N GLU A 249 -9.12 -11.12 5.89
CA GLU A 249 -8.37 -9.98 5.39
C GLU A 249 -7.87 -9.06 6.52
N PRO A 250 -6.84 -8.23 6.26
CA PRO A 250 -6.41 -7.19 7.19
C PRO A 250 -7.59 -6.35 7.70
N THR A 251 -7.78 -6.33 9.01
CA THR A 251 -8.95 -5.73 9.67
C THR A 251 -8.52 -4.90 10.87
N ILE A 252 -9.20 -3.77 11.05
CA ILE A 252 -9.21 -2.95 12.27
C ILE A 252 -10.44 -3.37 13.07
N GLY A 253 -10.25 -4.15 14.14
CA GLY A 253 -11.28 -4.42 15.13
C GLY A 253 -11.22 -3.38 16.23
N ALA A 254 -12.32 -2.69 16.49
CA ALA A 254 -12.47 -1.77 17.62
C ALA A 254 -13.55 -2.25 18.57
N PHE A 255 -13.32 -2.08 19.86
CA PHE A 255 -14.26 -2.41 20.91
C PHE A 255 -14.30 -1.28 21.93
N SER A 256 -15.49 -0.91 22.39
CA SER A 256 -15.70 0.07 23.46
C SER A 256 -16.61 -0.51 24.53
N ARG A 257 -16.20 -0.33 25.78
CA ARG A 257 -16.97 -0.65 26.98
C ARG A 257 -17.23 0.61 27.77
N ALA A 258 -18.51 0.98 27.89
CA ALA A 258 -18.97 1.94 28.89
C ALA A 258 -19.63 1.17 30.04
N SER A 259 -19.28 1.48 31.29
CA SER A 259 -19.76 0.72 32.44
C SER A 259 -20.50 1.62 33.43
N ALA A 260 -21.62 1.11 33.94
CA ALA A 260 -22.43 1.76 34.96
C ALA A 260 -22.75 0.76 36.08
N LEU A 261 -23.30 1.24 37.20
CA LEU A 261 -23.70 0.35 38.28
C LEU A 261 -24.76 -0.65 37.80
N GLY A 262 -24.41 -1.93 37.77
CA GLY A 262 -25.32 -3.02 37.36
C GLY A 262 -25.61 -3.08 35.85
N SER A 263 -24.84 -2.39 35.01
CA SER A 263 -25.00 -2.42 33.56
C SER A 263 -23.69 -2.11 32.83
N GLU A 264 -23.52 -2.62 31.62
CA GLU A 264 -22.45 -2.22 30.72
C GLU A 264 -22.97 -2.15 29.29
N THR A 265 -22.45 -1.22 28.51
CA THR A 265 -22.67 -1.14 27.06
C THR A 265 -21.42 -1.65 26.37
N LEU A 266 -21.60 -2.64 25.50
CA LEU A 266 -20.56 -3.24 24.69
C LEU A 266 -20.79 -2.86 23.23
N SER A 267 -19.82 -2.18 22.63
CA SER A 267 -19.90 -1.77 21.23
C SER A 267 -18.69 -2.26 20.46
N THR A 268 -18.90 -2.80 19.26
CA THR A 268 -17.81 -3.21 18.36
C THR A 268 -17.92 -2.52 17.01
N PHE A 269 -16.77 -2.32 16.38
CA PHE A 269 -16.64 -1.80 15.04
C PHE A 269 -15.59 -2.58 14.27
N VAL A 270 -15.82 -2.80 12.98
CA VAL A 270 -14.85 -3.43 12.07
C VAL A 270 -14.65 -2.53 10.86
N ASN A 271 -13.43 -2.07 10.64
CA ASN A 271 -13.10 -1.14 9.54
C ASN A 271 -14.05 0.07 9.49
N GLY A 272 -14.43 0.62 10.65
CA GLY A 272 -15.37 1.75 10.79
C GLY A 272 -16.86 1.38 10.83
N ILE A 273 -17.23 0.15 10.51
CA ILE A 273 -18.63 -0.31 10.49
C ILE A 273 -19.03 -0.74 11.89
N ALA A 274 -20.13 -0.20 12.41
CA ALA A 274 -20.67 -0.62 13.70
C ALA A 274 -21.35 -2.00 13.59
N GLU A 275 -21.01 -2.93 14.49
CA GLU A 275 -21.58 -4.27 14.48
C GLU A 275 -22.43 -4.54 15.72
N ILE A 276 -21.78 -4.61 16.90
CA ILE A 276 -22.45 -4.92 18.16
C ILE A 276 -22.70 -3.61 18.90
N SER A 277 -23.87 -3.48 19.52
CA SER A 277 -24.19 -2.38 20.44
C SER A 277 -25.22 -2.85 21.46
N THR A 278 -24.73 -3.61 22.44
CA THR A 278 -25.59 -4.32 23.39
C THR A 278 -25.45 -3.76 24.80
N ILE A 279 -26.58 -3.52 25.46
CA ILE A 279 -26.64 -3.16 26.88
C ILE A 279 -26.85 -4.44 27.69
N ARG A 280 -25.85 -4.82 28.47
CA ARG A 280 -25.92 -5.97 29.36
C ARG A 280 -26.30 -5.51 30.77
N ASN A 281 -27.55 -5.75 31.14
CA ASN A 281 -28.04 -5.50 32.50
C ASN A 281 -27.75 -6.70 33.41
N HIS A 282 -26.65 -6.61 34.16
CA HIS A 282 -26.27 -7.63 35.12
C HIS A 282 -25.69 -6.98 36.38
N ILE A 283 -25.98 -7.53 37.56
CA ILE A 283 -25.53 -6.96 38.84
C ILE A 283 -24.01 -6.80 38.94
N LEU A 284 -23.25 -7.60 38.17
CA LEU A 284 -21.78 -7.55 38.08
C LEU A 284 -21.24 -6.86 36.83
N ALA A 285 -22.10 -6.40 35.92
CA ALA A 285 -21.67 -5.80 34.66
C ALA A 285 -20.83 -4.53 34.87
N GLY A 286 -21.05 -3.80 35.96
CA GLY A 286 -20.26 -2.61 36.31
C GLY A 286 -18.92 -2.89 37.00
N ASN A 287 -18.57 -4.16 37.23
CA ASN A 287 -17.33 -4.49 37.91
C ASN A 287 -16.10 -4.32 36.99
N ASP A 288 -14.94 -4.10 37.59
CA ASP A 288 -13.67 -3.98 36.88
C ASP A 288 -13.27 -5.26 36.14
N LEU A 289 -12.60 -5.07 35.00
CA LEU A 289 -11.95 -6.11 34.22
C LEU A 289 -10.69 -6.65 34.91
N PHE A 290 -10.15 -7.78 34.43
CA PHE A 290 -8.83 -8.24 34.84
C PHE A 290 -7.72 -7.28 34.41
N PHE A 291 -6.67 -7.20 35.23
CA PHE A 291 -5.45 -6.48 34.87
C PHE A 291 -4.71 -7.15 33.71
N PHE A 292 -4.75 -8.48 33.61
CA PHE A 292 -3.96 -9.23 32.64
C PHE A 292 -4.79 -9.59 31.43
N ASN A 293 -4.18 -9.40 30.27
CA ASN A 293 -4.74 -9.71 28.98
C ASN A 293 -3.73 -10.55 28.19
N ARG A 294 -4.25 -11.31 27.24
CA ARG A 294 -3.49 -12.09 26.26
C ARG A 294 -3.87 -11.72 24.85
N LEU A 295 -2.92 -11.95 23.96
CA LEU A 295 -3.10 -12.03 22.53
C LEU A 295 -2.79 -13.47 22.11
N GLY A 296 -3.49 -14.02 21.12
CA GLY A 296 -3.17 -15.31 20.49
C GLY A 296 -3.81 -16.56 21.10
N LYS A 297 -3.89 -16.64 22.44
CA LYS A 297 -4.46 -17.81 23.13
C LYS A 297 -5.13 -17.46 24.46
N HIS A 298 -6.31 -18.03 24.73
CA HIS A 298 -6.99 -17.98 26.04
C HIS A 298 -6.14 -18.60 27.16
N PHE A 299 -6.36 -18.20 28.42
CA PHE A 299 -5.55 -18.70 29.54
C PHE A 299 -5.79 -20.18 29.84
N ASN A 300 -7.02 -20.70 29.68
CA ASN A 300 -7.33 -22.11 29.93
C ASN A 300 -7.67 -22.93 28.69
N SER A 301 -7.41 -22.42 27.48
CA SER A 301 -7.58 -23.26 26.30
C SER A 301 -6.56 -24.41 26.31
N ASN A 302 -7.08 -25.63 26.15
CA ASN A 302 -6.33 -26.86 25.89
C ASN A 302 -6.63 -27.41 24.48
N ASP A 303 -7.36 -26.65 23.67
CA ASP A 303 -7.84 -27.05 22.35
C ASP A 303 -7.09 -26.26 21.29
N SER A 304 -6.28 -26.96 20.50
CA SER A 304 -5.43 -26.36 19.48
C SER A 304 -6.22 -25.66 18.38
N ASN A 305 -7.50 -26.03 18.17
CA ASN A 305 -8.34 -25.39 17.16
C ASN A 305 -8.74 -23.95 17.50
N ARG A 306 -8.58 -23.55 18.78
CA ARG A 306 -8.89 -22.22 19.30
C ARG A 306 -7.67 -21.28 19.31
N ASN A 307 -6.50 -21.80 18.96
CA ASN A 307 -5.31 -20.98 18.86
C ASN A 307 -5.48 -20.01 17.70
N LEU A 308 -5.02 -18.76 17.89
CA LEU A 308 -4.94 -17.83 16.79
C LEU A 308 -3.98 -18.39 15.74
N THR A 309 -4.45 -18.44 14.50
CA THR A 309 -3.63 -18.65 13.30
C THR A 309 -3.78 -17.39 12.45
N GLY A 310 -2.80 -16.50 12.53
CA GLY A 310 -2.79 -15.23 11.83
C GLY A 310 -1.89 -14.20 12.50
N ASP A 311 -2.03 -12.96 12.08
CA ASP A 311 -1.09 -11.87 12.36
C ASP A 311 -1.75 -10.77 13.20
N ILE A 312 -0.98 -10.18 14.11
CA ILE A 312 -1.35 -8.95 14.83
C ILE A 312 -0.30 -7.88 14.57
N ALA A 313 -0.72 -6.73 14.02
CA ALA A 313 0.19 -5.64 13.69
C ALA A 313 0.30 -4.59 14.81
N GLU A 314 -0.83 -4.25 15.45
CA GLU A 314 -0.91 -3.15 16.41
C GLU A 314 -2.11 -3.31 17.35
N VAL A 315 -1.91 -2.92 18.61
CA VAL A 315 -2.93 -2.94 19.67
C VAL A 315 -2.88 -1.61 20.42
N LEU A 316 -4.03 -0.95 20.55
CA LEU A 316 -4.20 0.29 21.32
C LEU A 316 -5.26 0.05 22.39
N LEU A 317 -5.01 0.56 23.60
CA LEU A 317 -5.94 0.50 24.71
C LEU A 317 -6.05 1.87 25.38
N ALA A 318 -7.27 2.36 25.48
CA ALA A 318 -7.62 3.59 26.17
C ALA A 318 -8.40 3.31 27.45
N ASP A 319 -8.23 4.19 28.44
CA ASP A 319 -8.81 4.05 29.78
C ASP A 319 -10.25 4.60 29.93
N PHE A 320 -10.93 4.75 28.80
CA PHE A 320 -12.25 5.35 28.71
C PHE A 320 -13.03 4.80 27.50
N ALA A 321 -14.34 4.97 27.53
CA ALA A 321 -15.19 4.76 26.38
C ALA A 321 -15.07 5.96 25.42
N MET A 322 -14.37 5.76 24.28
CA MET A 322 -14.19 6.81 23.29
C MET A 322 -15.52 7.23 22.65
N ASN A 323 -15.68 8.53 22.42
CA ASN A 323 -16.78 9.01 21.59
C ASN A 323 -16.52 8.71 20.10
N ASN A 324 -17.53 8.90 19.25
CA ASN A 324 -17.43 8.61 17.81
C ASN A 324 -16.30 9.38 17.11
N ASN A 325 -16.07 10.64 17.48
CA ASN A 325 -15.04 11.46 16.85
C ASN A 325 -13.63 10.98 17.24
N GLU A 326 -13.40 10.67 18.52
CA GLU A 326 -12.12 10.13 18.99
C GLU A 326 -11.82 8.77 18.36
N ARG A 327 -12.82 7.87 18.33
CA ARG A 327 -12.69 6.57 17.66
C ARG A 327 -12.33 6.75 16.19
N GLN A 328 -13.06 7.62 15.48
CA GLN A 328 -12.85 7.87 14.07
C GLN A 328 -11.44 8.36 13.73
N ARG A 329 -10.83 9.19 14.59
CA ARG A 329 -9.43 9.61 14.43
C ARG A 329 -8.46 8.43 14.55
N VAL A 330 -8.68 7.53 15.51
CA VAL A 330 -7.85 6.31 15.67
C VAL A 330 -8.06 5.33 14.51
N GLU A 331 -9.30 5.13 14.07
CA GLU A 331 -9.63 4.28 12.91
C GLU A 331 -8.97 4.85 11.65
N SER A 332 -9.00 6.16 11.44
CA SER A 332 -8.34 6.83 10.31
C SER A 332 -6.82 6.64 10.32
N TYR A 333 -6.19 6.81 11.50
CA TYR A 333 -4.76 6.55 11.68
C TYR A 333 -4.37 5.12 11.28
N LEU A 334 -5.11 4.11 11.80
CA LEU A 334 -4.84 2.71 11.49
C LEU A 334 -5.12 2.40 10.03
N ALA A 335 -6.19 2.96 9.46
CA ALA A 335 -6.59 2.75 8.08
C ALA A 335 -5.53 3.24 7.08
N ILE A 336 -5.04 4.48 7.23
CA ILE A 336 -3.98 5.01 6.36
C ILE A 336 -2.69 4.20 6.50
N LYS A 337 -2.31 3.87 7.73
CA LYS A 337 -1.09 3.10 7.99
C LYS A 337 -1.15 1.70 7.39
N TYR A 338 -2.28 1.01 7.51
CA TYR A 338 -2.44 -0.37 7.08
C TYR A 338 -3.15 -0.52 5.73
N GLY A 339 -3.44 0.58 5.02
CA GLY A 339 -4.03 0.57 3.67
C GLY A 339 -5.44 0.00 3.63
N ILE A 340 -6.21 0.13 4.72
CA ILE A 340 -7.55 -0.46 4.88
C ILE A 340 -8.60 0.59 4.56
N THR A 341 -9.48 0.30 3.61
CA THR A 341 -10.62 1.19 3.31
C THR A 341 -11.68 1.06 4.41
N LEU A 342 -11.89 2.13 5.20
CA LEU A 342 -12.97 2.27 6.16
C LEU A 342 -14.32 2.43 5.47
N SER A 343 -15.40 1.99 6.11
CA SER A 343 -16.76 2.20 5.66
C SER A 343 -17.72 2.36 6.85
N ASN A 344 -18.87 2.99 6.62
CA ASN A 344 -20.03 2.90 7.50
C ASN A 344 -21.25 2.27 6.80
N GLY A 345 -21.00 1.62 5.65
CA GLY A 345 -22.01 0.89 4.88
C GLY A 345 -22.31 -0.49 5.46
N ALA A 346 -23.04 -1.30 4.70
CA ALA A 346 -23.44 -2.66 5.09
C ALA A 346 -22.36 -3.73 4.83
N GLN A 347 -21.27 -3.37 4.16
CA GLN A 347 -20.18 -4.27 3.77
C GLN A 347 -18.84 -3.60 4.04
N LEU A 348 -17.78 -4.40 4.17
CA LEU A 348 -16.40 -3.91 4.26
C LEU A 348 -16.08 -2.95 3.12
N GLY A 349 -15.22 -1.97 3.39
CA GLY A 349 -14.76 -1.03 2.36
C GLY A 349 -13.97 -1.69 1.23
N SER A 350 -13.42 -2.88 1.47
CA SER A 350 -12.80 -3.73 0.44
C SER A 350 -13.79 -4.32 -0.57
N ILE A 351 -15.09 -4.28 -0.27
CA ILE A 351 -16.16 -4.84 -1.11
C ILE A 351 -17.04 -3.71 -1.64
N GLY A 352 -17.57 -2.89 -0.74
CA GLY A 352 -18.54 -1.84 -1.07
C GLY A 352 -17.94 -0.44 -1.23
N GLY A 353 -16.63 -0.29 -1.05
CA GLY A 353 -15.98 1.01 -0.96
C GLY A 353 -16.24 1.73 0.37
N ASN A 354 -15.61 2.89 0.50
CA ASN A 354 -15.88 3.85 1.54
C ASN A 354 -17.31 4.33 1.44
N GLY A 355 -18.14 3.91 2.40
CA GLY A 355 -19.42 4.57 2.61
C GLY A 355 -19.21 6.04 2.99
N THR A 356 -20.18 6.65 3.65
CA THR A 356 -20.12 8.05 4.10
C THR A 356 -19.13 8.32 5.27
N TYR A 357 -18.01 7.60 5.33
CA TYR A 357 -17.04 7.59 6.43
C TYR A 357 -15.85 8.52 6.11
N ASN A 358 -15.80 9.69 6.75
CA ASN A 358 -14.67 10.61 6.65
C ASN A 358 -13.43 10.11 7.40
N TYR A 359 -12.24 10.43 6.91
CA TYR A 359 -10.99 10.19 7.62
C TYR A 359 -10.54 11.48 8.30
N LEU A 360 -10.05 11.35 9.52
CA LEU A 360 -9.65 12.47 10.37
C LEU A 360 -8.18 12.35 10.80
N ALA A 361 -7.45 13.47 10.73
CA ALA A 361 -6.17 13.63 11.41
C ALA A 361 -6.34 13.65 12.95
N ALA A 362 -5.23 13.59 13.67
CA ALA A 362 -5.20 13.60 15.13
C ALA A 362 -5.85 14.85 15.76
N ASP A 363 -5.79 16.01 15.11
CA ASP A 363 -6.50 17.24 15.52
C ASP A 363 -8.01 17.23 15.20
N GLY A 364 -8.47 16.30 14.36
CA GLY A 364 -9.84 16.20 13.88
C GLY A 364 -10.10 16.88 12.54
N THR A 365 -9.07 17.40 11.87
CA THR A 365 -9.15 17.85 10.48
C THR A 365 -9.55 16.69 9.58
N ILE A 366 -10.50 16.92 8.66
CA ILE A 366 -10.86 15.93 7.64
C ILE A 366 -9.71 15.85 6.63
N ILE A 367 -9.12 14.67 6.51
CA ILE A 367 -8.02 14.38 5.56
C ILE A 367 -8.49 13.58 4.34
N TRP A 368 -9.64 12.92 4.47
CA TRP A 368 -10.39 12.38 3.35
C TRP A 368 -11.88 12.61 3.63
N SER A 369 -12.52 13.47 2.83
CA SER A 369 -13.97 13.57 2.84
C SER A 369 -14.54 12.43 2.02
N PHE A 370 -15.66 11.85 2.44
CA PHE A 370 -16.41 10.93 1.61
C PHE A 370 -16.60 11.51 0.21
N ASP A 371 -16.29 10.69 -0.79
CA ASP A 371 -16.46 10.98 -2.20
C ASP A 371 -17.25 9.82 -2.82
N PRO A 372 -18.46 10.06 -3.37
CA PRO A 372 -19.31 8.99 -3.89
C PRO A 372 -18.78 8.36 -5.18
N ILE A 373 -17.81 9.00 -5.84
CA ILE A 373 -17.15 8.48 -7.04
C ILE A 373 -15.90 7.72 -6.58
N TYR A 374 -14.98 8.42 -5.91
CA TYR A 374 -13.68 7.89 -5.53
C TYR A 374 -13.70 7.26 -4.13
N GLN A 375 -14.44 6.16 -3.97
CA GLN A 375 -14.62 5.52 -2.66
C GLN A 375 -13.81 4.24 -2.47
N PHE A 376 -13.10 3.74 -3.49
CA PHE A 376 -12.44 2.44 -3.43
C PHE A 376 -10.94 2.56 -3.20
N ASP A 377 -10.35 1.53 -2.58
CA ASP A 377 -8.90 1.42 -2.34
C ASP A 377 -8.23 2.64 -1.70
N ILE A 378 -8.87 3.20 -0.66
CA ILE A 378 -8.30 4.35 0.04
C ILE A 378 -6.97 3.94 0.69
N ALA A 379 -5.89 4.57 0.24
CA ALA A 379 -4.55 4.41 0.77
C ALA A 379 -3.84 5.75 0.81
N GLY A 380 -2.78 5.85 1.63
CA GLY A 380 -2.08 7.12 1.77
C GLY A 380 -0.72 7.00 2.40
N ILE A 381 0.13 7.96 2.07
CA ILE A 381 1.35 8.28 2.83
C ILE A 381 1.07 9.52 3.68
N GLY A 382 1.77 9.64 4.79
CA GLY A 382 1.57 10.79 5.65
C GLY A 382 2.30 10.72 6.97
N LYS A 383 2.28 11.86 7.63
CA LYS A 383 2.86 12.07 8.94
C LYS A 383 1.91 12.92 9.78
N ASP A 384 1.67 12.45 10.98
CA ASP A 384 0.69 13.06 11.90
C ASP A 384 1.12 12.75 13.31
N ARG A 385 0.89 13.74 14.18
CA ARG A 385 1.31 13.73 15.56
C ARG A 385 0.19 14.24 16.43
N TYR A 386 -0.07 13.50 17.49
CA TYR A 386 -0.90 13.98 18.57
C TYR A 386 -0.06 14.62 19.69
N ARG A 387 -0.53 15.74 20.25
CA ARG A 387 0.09 16.40 21.41
C ARG A 387 -0.59 15.96 22.71
N ASP A 388 0.16 15.38 23.64
CA ASP A 388 -0.31 15.15 25.01
C ASP A 388 -0.49 16.48 25.76
N VAL A 389 -1.74 16.84 26.05
CA VAL A 389 -2.09 18.04 26.82
C VAL A 389 -2.72 17.63 28.13
N PHE A 390 -2.13 18.10 29.23
CA PHE A 390 -2.64 17.80 30.56
C PHE A 390 -4.10 18.28 30.70
N GLY A 391 -4.98 17.37 31.12
CA GLY A 391 -6.40 17.66 31.34
C GLY A 391 -7.30 17.55 30.11
N THR A 392 -6.79 17.12 28.95
CA THR A 392 -7.59 16.81 27.76
C THR A 392 -7.47 15.33 27.38
N THR A 393 -8.39 14.82 26.56
CA THR A 393 -8.28 13.47 26.00
C THR A 393 -7.00 13.34 25.18
N SER A 394 -6.12 12.39 25.53
CA SER A 394 -4.81 12.20 24.91
C SER A 394 -4.77 10.96 24.00
N LEU A 395 -4.84 11.18 22.68
CA LEU A 395 -4.78 10.10 21.68
C LEU A 395 -3.31 9.86 21.25
N ARG A 396 -2.53 9.22 22.13
CA ARG A 396 -1.08 9.01 21.99
C ARG A 396 -0.68 8.04 20.86
N TYR A 397 -0.95 8.40 19.60
CA TYR A 397 -0.46 7.70 18.41
C TYR A 397 0.29 8.67 17.48
N ASN A 398 1.00 8.10 16.50
CA ASN A 398 1.66 8.84 15.43
C ASN A 398 1.73 8.00 14.16
N ILE A 399 1.57 8.65 13.00
CA ILE A 399 1.83 8.04 11.70
C ILE A 399 3.13 8.60 11.11
N ASP A 400 3.86 7.72 10.42
CA ASP A 400 5.01 8.02 9.57
C ASP A 400 5.00 6.94 8.49
N GLN A 401 4.10 7.10 7.52
CA GLN A 401 3.89 6.18 6.41
C GLN A 401 4.50 6.82 5.15
N ARG A 402 5.55 6.20 4.61
CA ARG A 402 6.39 6.74 3.53
C ARG A 402 6.28 5.95 2.22
N ILE A 403 5.58 4.83 2.26
CA ILE A 403 5.16 4.02 1.11
C ILE A 403 3.81 3.40 1.43
N SER A 404 2.87 3.36 0.50
CA SER A 404 1.54 2.84 0.79
C SER A 404 0.86 2.27 -0.45
N LYS A 405 -0.02 1.30 -0.22
CA LYS A 405 -0.90 0.64 -1.19
C LYS A 405 -2.17 0.21 -0.44
N SER A 406 -3.33 0.26 -1.08
CA SER A 406 -4.52 -0.42 -0.56
C SER A 406 -4.24 -1.92 -0.43
N ILE A 407 -4.75 -2.53 0.64
CA ILE A 407 -4.62 -3.97 0.88
C ILE A 407 -5.55 -4.81 0.01
N ASN A 408 -6.51 -4.19 -0.66
CA ASN A 408 -7.44 -4.90 -1.51
C ASN A 408 -6.67 -5.54 -2.68
N SER A 409 -7.13 -6.72 -3.10
CA SER A 409 -6.42 -7.55 -4.07
C SER A 409 -6.33 -6.94 -5.47
N ASP A 410 -7.28 -6.08 -5.83
CA ASP A 410 -7.39 -5.41 -7.12
C ASP A 410 -6.72 -4.03 -7.17
N ALA A 411 -6.20 -3.55 -6.03
CA ALA A 411 -5.47 -2.29 -5.99
C ALA A 411 -4.18 -2.39 -6.83
N ILE A 412 -3.97 -1.42 -7.72
CA ILE A 412 -2.81 -1.41 -8.65
C ILE A 412 -1.83 -0.26 -8.41
N VAL A 413 -2.22 0.78 -7.66
CA VAL A 413 -1.37 1.96 -7.40
C VAL A 413 -0.65 1.82 -6.06
N THR A 414 0.66 2.01 -6.08
CA THR A 414 1.50 2.18 -4.89
C THR A 414 2.24 3.51 -5.00
N ILE A 415 2.20 4.35 -3.96
CA ILE A 415 2.95 5.61 -3.91
C ILE A 415 3.99 5.56 -2.80
N SER A 416 5.18 6.06 -3.09
CA SER A 416 6.35 6.04 -2.23
C SER A 416 7.06 7.39 -2.24
N THR A 417 7.70 7.76 -1.13
CA THR A 417 8.56 8.95 -1.01
C THR A 417 9.89 8.83 -1.78
N ASN A 418 10.19 7.66 -2.34
CA ASN A 418 11.34 7.40 -3.21
C ASN A 418 11.05 6.25 -4.19
N THR A 419 12.03 5.95 -5.04
CA THR A 419 11.96 4.92 -6.08
C THR A 419 12.03 3.47 -5.55
N ASP A 420 12.11 3.25 -4.23
CA ASP A 420 12.14 1.91 -3.64
C ASP A 420 10.73 1.41 -3.31
N PHE A 421 10.29 0.40 -4.05
CA PHE A 421 9.00 -0.29 -3.87
C PHE A 421 9.13 -1.70 -3.25
N VAL A 422 10.33 -2.06 -2.81
CA VAL A 422 10.65 -3.39 -2.27
C VAL A 422 10.73 -3.36 -0.75
N GLN A 423 11.46 -2.39 -0.19
CA GLN A 423 11.66 -2.32 1.26
C GLN A 423 10.40 -1.86 1.99
N ASP A 424 10.28 -2.26 3.25
CA ASP A 424 9.16 -1.86 4.09
C ASP A 424 9.20 -0.39 4.52
N ASN A 425 8.15 0.05 5.20
CA ASN A 425 7.98 1.42 5.66
C ASN A 425 9.00 1.83 6.75
N LEU A 426 9.63 0.87 7.43
CA LEU A 426 10.61 1.14 8.48
C LEU A 426 12.03 1.35 7.93
N ASP A 427 12.24 1.26 6.61
CA ASP A 427 13.52 1.59 6.02
C ASP A 427 13.83 3.10 6.17
N LEU A 428 14.91 3.38 6.89
CA LEU A 428 15.38 4.72 7.20
C LEU A 428 16.03 5.42 6.00
N THR A 429 16.27 4.73 4.88
CA THR A 429 16.75 5.36 3.64
C THR A 429 15.66 6.14 2.91
N ARG A 430 14.38 5.87 3.23
CA ARG A 430 13.23 6.58 2.66
C ARG A 430 13.23 8.05 3.07
N PRO A 431 13.07 9.00 2.14
CA PRO A 431 12.95 10.42 2.46
C PRO A 431 11.87 10.66 3.52
N GLU A 432 12.20 11.48 4.50
CA GLU A 432 11.28 11.80 5.57
C GLU A 432 10.22 12.79 5.11
N ILE A 433 8.94 12.48 5.37
CA ILE A 433 7.84 13.43 5.21
C ILE A 433 8.04 14.57 6.21
N ASP A 434 8.10 15.80 5.68
CA ASP A 434 8.31 17.06 6.39
C ASP A 434 9.39 16.99 7.47
N ALA A 435 10.65 17.02 7.06
CA ALA A 435 11.78 17.18 7.98
C ALA A 435 11.60 18.40 8.91
N GLN A 436 10.88 19.44 8.46
CA GLN A 436 10.49 20.58 9.27
C GLN A 436 9.69 20.18 10.51
N ILE A 437 8.72 19.26 10.38
CA ILE A 437 7.95 18.72 11.50
C ILE A 437 8.89 18.01 12.48
N THR A 438 9.92 17.29 12.03
CA THR A 438 10.91 16.59 12.89
C THR A 438 11.88 17.51 13.61
N SER A 439 12.16 18.68 13.07
CA SER A 439 13.06 19.67 13.68
C SER A 439 12.39 20.59 14.72
N LYS A 440 11.05 20.57 14.85
CA LYS A 440 10.33 21.38 15.85
C LYS A 440 10.62 20.88 17.29
N PRO A 441 10.81 21.78 18.28
CA PRO A 441 11.00 21.40 19.67
C PRO A 441 9.83 20.56 20.19
N ALA A 442 10.11 19.56 21.02
CA ALA A 442 9.09 18.81 21.75
C ALA A 442 8.16 19.78 22.50
N GLY A 443 6.87 19.79 22.14
CA GLY A 443 5.86 20.65 22.76
C GLY A 443 4.93 21.42 21.80
N VAL A 444 5.25 21.42 20.51
CA VAL A 444 4.47 21.93 19.37
C VAL A 444 4.68 20.89 18.25
N PRO A 445 3.72 20.30 17.51
CA PRO A 445 2.27 20.60 17.33
C PRO A 445 1.36 19.36 17.05
N TYR A 446 0.07 19.61 16.78
CA TYR A 446 -0.89 18.70 16.13
C TYR A 446 -0.74 18.69 14.59
N ASP A 447 0.47 18.90 14.08
CA ASP A 447 0.64 19.05 12.63
C ASP A 447 0.47 17.70 11.95
N HIS A 448 -0.24 17.73 10.84
CA HIS A 448 -0.43 16.64 9.92
C HIS A 448 0.02 17.04 8.51
N ASN A 449 0.43 16.06 7.73
CA ASN A 449 0.62 16.13 6.30
C ASN A 449 0.30 14.77 5.68
N TYR A 450 -0.59 14.77 4.71
CA TYR A 450 -1.12 13.57 4.11
C TYR A 450 -1.21 13.73 2.60
N LEU A 451 -0.86 12.65 1.90
CA LEU A 451 -1.16 12.43 0.50
C LEU A 451 -1.93 11.11 0.43
N ILE A 452 -3.24 11.20 0.23
CA ILE A 452 -4.17 10.07 0.23
C ILE A 452 -4.79 9.98 -1.15
N TRP A 453 -5.01 8.76 -1.65
CA TRP A 453 -5.67 8.53 -2.92
C TRP A 453 -6.71 7.42 -2.81
N ALA A 454 -7.71 7.48 -3.69
CA ALA A 454 -8.77 6.47 -3.85
C ALA A 454 -9.19 6.42 -5.31
N ASN A 455 -9.79 5.32 -5.76
CA ASN A 455 -10.31 5.18 -7.11
C ASN A 455 -11.83 5.04 -7.21
N ASP A 456 -12.30 5.19 -8.43
CA ASP A 456 -13.68 5.09 -8.88
C ASP A 456 -14.15 3.65 -9.20
N ASN A 457 -13.26 2.66 -9.06
CA ASN A 457 -13.44 1.26 -9.45
C ASN A 457 -13.75 1.07 -10.95
N GLY A 458 -13.34 2.02 -11.80
CA GLY A 458 -13.39 1.86 -13.26
C GLY A 458 -12.56 0.66 -13.75
N SER A 459 -12.71 0.27 -15.00
CA SER A 459 -11.88 -0.82 -15.56
C SER A 459 -10.41 -0.41 -15.63
N ILE A 460 -9.50 -1.37 -15.43
CA ILE A 460 -8.07 -1.17 -15.73
C ILE A 460 -7.77 -1.33 -17.22
N ASN A 461 -8.78 -1.41 -18.08
CA ASN A 461 -8.62 -1.45 -19.52
C ASN A 461 -8.79 -0.07 -20.14
N GLU A 462 -8.32 0.05 -21.37
CA GLU A 462 -8.31 1.30 -22.09
C GLU A 462 -9.69 1.75 -22.56
N ILE A 463 -9.85 3.06 -22.64
CA ILE A 463 -10.97 3.74 -23.28
C ILE A 463 -10.43 4.83 -24.23
N LEU A 464 -11.24 5.17 -25.23
CA LEU A 464 -10.93 6.15 -26.28
C LEU A 464 -11.74 7.45 -26.13
N ALA A 465 -12.11 7.78 -24.89
CA ALA A 465 -12.90 8.95 -24.53
C ALA A 465 -12.18 9.79 -23.48
N GLU A 466 -12.56 11.06 -23.37
CA GLU A 466 -11.95 12.01 -22.42
C GLU A 466 -10.43 12.04 -22.53
N LEU A 467 -9.93 12.35 -23.73
CA LEU A 467 -8.51 12.30 -24.04
C LEU A 467 -7.94 13.72 -24.19
N PRO A 468 -6.84 14.04 -23.49
CA PRO A 468 -6.06 15.25 -23.75
C PRO A 468 -5.45 15.20 -25.16
N THR A 469 -5.05 16.36 -25.68
CA THR A 469 -4.38 16.42 -27.00
C THR A 469 -3.10 15.59 -27.00
N GLY A 470 -2.97 14.67 -27.97
CA GLY A 470 -1.79 13.83 -28.14
C GLY A 470 -1.85 12.46 -27.43
N ILE A 471 -2.88 12.22 -26.61
CA ILE A 471 -3.15 10.92 -25.99
C ILE A 471 -4.05 10.07 -26.90
N THR A 472 -3.71 8.79 -27.07
CA THR A 472 -4.44 7.86 -27.94
C THR A 472 -5.45 7.01 -27.19
N SER A 473 -5.16 6.65 -25.94
CA SER A 473 -6.10 6.00 -25.03
C SER A 473 -5.72 6.27 -23.58
N ARG A 474 -6.61 5.97 -22.64
CA ARG A 474 -6.35 6.02 -21.20
C ARG A 474 -7.06 4.87 -20.48
N LEU A 475 -6.68 4.55 -19.26
CA LEU A 475 -7.48 3.67 -18.42
C LEU A 475 -8.86 4.28 -18.16
N GLU A 476 -9.90 3.45 -18.08
CA GLU A 476 -11.20 3.88 -17.56
C GLU A 476 -11.10 4.26 -16.08
N ARG A 477 -10.28 3.53 -15.31
CA ARG A 477 -10.06 3.79 -13.88
C ARG A 477 -9.32 5.11 -13.64
N GLU A 478 -9.80 5.84 -12.65
CA GLU A 478 -9.27 7.13 -12.22
C GLU A 478 -9.02 7.14 -10.71
N TRP A 479 -8.04 7.93 -10.29
CA TRP A 479 -7.71 8.10 -8.89
C TRP A 479 -7.75 9.56 -8.49
N ARG A 480 -8.45 9.87 -7.41
CA ARG A 480 -8.45 11.21 -6.82
C ARG A 480 -7.49 11.30 -5.67
N VAL A 481 -6.79 12.43 -5.57
CA VAL A 481 -5.83 12.74 -4.52
C VAL A 481 -6.37 13.77 -3.53
N GLN A 482 -6.06 13.55 -2.26
CA GLN A 482 -6.22 14.50 -1.17
C GLN A 482 -4.83 14.82 -0.59
N ALA A 483 -4.31 16.01 -0.89
CA ALA A 483 -3.09 16.55 -0.31
C ALA A 483 -3.42 17.53 0.83
N ILE A 484 -3.59 17.01 2.06
CA ILE A 484 -4.07 17.78 3.22
C ILE A 484 -2.94 17.98 4.24
N ARG A 485 -2.72 19.22 4.67
CA ARG A 485 -1.65 19.57 5.60
C ARG A 485 -2.00 20.71 6.54
N SER A 486 -1.31 20.73 7.68
CA SER A 486 -1.37 21.83 8.63
C SER A 486 -0.73 23.11 8.09
N ILE A 487 -1.17 24.25 8.60
CA ILE A 487 -0.66 25.57 8.18
C ILE A 487 0.84 25.67 8.47
N GLY A 488 1.63 26.02 7.46
CA GLY A 488 3.08 26.19 7.57
C GLY A 488 3.86 24.87 7.55
N VAL A 489 3.23 23.78 7.12
CA VAL A 489 3.89 22.53 6.74
C VAL A 489 4.04 22.51 5.21
N ASP A 490 5.20 22.03 4.73
CA ASP A 490 5.45 21.87 3.30
C ASP A 490 4.58 20.73 2.74
N GLN A 491 4.36 20.71 1.43
CA GLN A 491 3.63 19.64 0.78
C GLN A 491 4.52 18.41 0.61
N ILE A 492 3.92 17.21 0.59
CA ILE A 492 4.63 16.02 0.14
C ILE A 492 4.81 16.13 -1.38
N THR A 493 6.06 16.24 -1.83
CA THR A 493 6.46 16.41 -3.23
C THR A 493 7.49 15.37 -3.65
N GLY A 494 7.67 15.21 -4.96
CA GLY A 494 8.66 14.34 -5.57
C GLY A 494 8.43 12.86 -5.30
N VAL A 495 7.17 12.43 -5.20
CA VAL A 495 6.84 11.03 -4.94
C VAL A 495 7.11 10.17 -6.16
N SER A 496 7.32 8.88 -5.92
CA SER A 496 7.32 7.85 -6.96
C SER A 496 5.99 7.11 -6.94
N VAL A 497 5.41 6.93 -8.13
CA VAL A 497 4.16 6.19 -8.35
C VAL A 497 4.48 4.93 -9.13
N ARG A 498 4.07 3.78 -8.61
CA ARG A 498 4.09 2.49 -9.32
C ARG A 498 2.67 2.05 -9.61
N VAL A 499 2.37 1.77 -10.87
CA VAL A 499 1.08 1.21 -11.30
C VAL A 499 1.29 -0.17 -11.90
N ASN A 500 0.63 -1.18 -11.36
CA ASN A 500 0.64 -2.53 -11.93
C ASN A 500 -0.42 -2.64 -13.04
N LEU A 501 0.01 -2.79 -14.29
CA LEU A 501 -0.89 -2.92 -15.44
C LEU A 501 -0.96 -4.35 -15.96
N SER A 502 -0.58 -5.34 -15.14
CA SER A 502 -0.69 -6.73 -15.54
C SER A 502 -2.15 -7.10 -15.85
N GLY A 503 -2.40 -7.57 -17.06
CA GLY A 503 -3.75 -7.91 -17.53
C GLY A 503 -4.55 -6.74 -18.14
N SER A 504 -4.01 -5.53 -18.16
CA SER A 504 -4.59 -4.40 -18.88
C SER A 504 -4.33 -4.49 -20.39
N ASP A 505 -5.33 -4.16 -21.20
CA ASP A 505 -5.18 -4.03 -22.66
C ASP A 505 -4.51 -2.73 -23.11
N ILE A 506 -4.29 -1.74 -22.22
CA ILE A 506 -3.56 -0.50 -22.56
C ILE A 506 -2.12 -0.78 -23.03
N LEU A 507 -1.55 -1.92 -22.62
CA LEU A 507 -0.23 -2.39 -23.03
C LEU A 507 -0.19 -2.87 -24.50
N ASN A 508 -1.35 -3.07 -25.14
CA ASN A 508 -1.42 -3.45 -26.55
C ASN A 508 -1.00 -2.31 -27.49
N ASN A 509 -1.05 -1.05 -27.02
CA ASN A 509 -0.60 0.12 -27.77
C ASN A 509 0.92 0.35 -27.65
N GLY A 510 1.65 -0.64 -27.14
CA GLY A 510 3.06 -0.52 -26.83
C GLY A 510 3.31 0.11 -25.46
N ASN A 511 4.56 0.45 -25.21
CA ASN A 511 5.05 0.85 -23.88
C ASN A 511 5.03 2.38 -23.65
N CYS A 512 4.25 3.11 -24.45
CA CYS A 512 4.17 4.57 -24.50
C CYS A 512 3.25 5.15 -23.41
N LEU A 513 3.50 4.77 -22.16
CA LEU A 513 2.59 5.10 -21.07
C LEU A 513 2.93 6.46 -20.45
N LYS A 514 1.88 7.20 -20.10
CA LYS A 514 1.94 8.52 -19.47
C LYS A 514 1.09 8.51 -18.21
N LEU A 515 1.54 9.18 -17.17
CA LEU A 515 0.67 9.58 -16.06
C LEU A 515 0.01 10.90 -16.47
N LEU A 516 -1.32 10.88 -16.55
CA LEU A 516 -2.14 12.05 -16.82
C LEU A 516 -2.69 12.54 -15.49
N ILE A 517 -2.56 13.83 -15.21
CA ILE A 517 -3.08 14.46 -13.99
C ILE A 517 -3.97 15.64 -14.42
N ASP A 518 -5.27 15.50 -14.21
CA ASP A 518 -6.22 16.61 -14.21
C ASP A 518 -6.02 17.44 -12.94
N THR A 519 -5.63 18.70 -13.13
CA THR A 519 -5.27 19.62 -12.05
C THR A 519 -6.38 20.61 -11.68
N ASP A 520 -7.53 20.59 -12.38
CA ASP A 520 -8.70 21.33 -11.92
C ASP A 520 -9.68 20.48 -11.09
N GLY A 521 -9.46 19.16 -11.08
CA GLY A 521 -10.00 18.21 -10.12
C GLY A 521 -11.45 17.80 -10.39
N ASN A 522 -11.92 18.03 -11.61
CA ASN A 522 -13.26 17.67 -12.06
C ASN A 522 -13.35 16.22 -12.61
N GLY A 523 -12.20 15.59 -12.93
CA GLY A 523 -12.11 14.24 -13.48
C GLY A 523 -12.35 14.14 -15.00
N ASP A 524 -12.51 15.26 -15.70
CA ASP A 524 -12.68 15.35 -17.14
C ASP A 524 -11.34 15.63 -17.83
N PHE A 525 -10.74 14.56 -18.35
CA PHE A 525 -9.46 14.65 -19.07
C PHE A 525 -9.58 15.26 -20.49
N SER A 526 -10.77 15.69 -20.93
CA SER A 526 -10.97 16.38 -22.22
C SER A 526 -10.84 17.90 -22.14
N ASP A 527 -10.87 18.47 -20.93
CA ASP A 527 -10.74 19.90 -20.71
C ASP A 527 -9.70 20.22 -19.64
N GLY A 528 -9.70 21.48 -19.17
CA GLY A 528 -8.80 21.91 -18.11
C GLY A 528 -7.29 21.83 -18.43
N PRO A 529 -6.46 22.20 -17.45
CA PRO A 529 -5.02 21.94 -17.46
C PRO A 529 -4.71 20.49 -17.09
N ILE A 530 -4.14 19.73 -18.04
CA ILE A 530 -3.67 18.36 -17.83
C ILE A 530 -2.13 18.32 -17.78
N THR A 531 -1.58 17.82 -16.69
CA THR A 531 -0.14 17.52 -16.58
C THR A 531 0.11 16.12 -17.13
N ILE A 532 1.09 15.98 -18.01
CA ILE A 532 1.46 14.71 -18.66
C ILE A 532 2.90 14.38 -18.26
N ILE A 533 3.10 13.23 -17.61
CA ILE A 533 4.41 12.78 -17.14
C ILE A 533 4.75 11.45 -17.81
N ASP A 534 5.96 11.35 -18.36
CA ASP A 534 6.46 10.14 -19.01
C ASP A 534 6.72 9.03 -17.99
N ALA A 535 6.42 7.78 -18.37
CA ALA A 535 6.89 6.63 -17.61
C ALA A 535 8.42 6.66 -17.55
N THR A 536 8.97 6.55 -16.35
CA THR A 536 10.42 6.50 -16.12
C THR A 536 11.00 5.11 -16.42
N SER A 537 10.21 4.06 -16.17
CA SER A 537 10.55 2.69 -16.54
C SER A 537 9.32 1.79 -16.51
N ILE A 538 9.42 0.64 -17.18
CA ILE A 538 8.44 -0.45 -17.12
C ILE A 538 9.22 -1.74 -16.88
N ASP A 539 8.82 -2.53 -15.88
CA ASP A 539 9.47 -3.80 -15.57
C ASP A 539 8.82 -5.00 -16.27
N VAL A 540 9.48 -6.16 -16.17
CA VAL A 540 9.03 -7.42 -16.79
C VAL A 540 7.72 -7.98 -16.20
N LEU A 541 7.22 -7.42 -15.10
CA LEU A 541 5.94 -7.77 -14.48
C LEU A 541 4.84 -6.76 -14.84
N ASN A 542 5.11 -5.87 -15.81
CA ASN A 542 4.23 -4.79 -16.24
C ASN A 542 3.90 -3.79 -15.12
N ASN A 543 4.82 -3.58 -14.17
CA ASN A 543 4.75 -2.40 -13.32
C ASN A 543 5.36 -1.21 -14.05
N VAL A 544 4.64 -0.10 -14.05
CA VAL A 544 5.03 1.17 -14.66
C VAL A 544 5.37 2.16 -13.56
N TYR A 545 6.48 2.86 -13.72
CA TYR A 545 7.02 3.75 -12.70
C TYR A 545 7.02 5.19 -13.19
N PHE A 546 6.59 6.12 -12.33
CA PHE A 546 6.64 7.56 -12.56
C PHE A 546 7.31 8.20 -11.34
N ASP A 547 8.49 8.78 -11.50
CA ASP A 547 9.27 9.34 -10.41
C ASP A 547 9.26 10.87 -10.42
N GLY A 548 9.37 11.48 -9.24
CA GLY A 548 9.40 12.94 -9.10
C GLY A 548 8.05 13.60 -9.36
N VAL A 549 6.96 12.89 -9.05
CA VAL A 549 5.59 13.38 -9.25
C VAL A 549 5.18 14.29 -8.11
N ASP A 550 4.59 15.43 -8.45
CA ASP A 550 3.96 16.36 -7.52
C ASP A 550 2.45 16.34 -7.75
N PHE A 551 1.69 16.04 -6.70
CA PHE A 551 0.22 16.09 -6.72
C PHE A 551 -0.27 17.23 -5.85
N GLU A 552 -1.25 17.97 -6.36
CA GLU A 552 -2.01 18.97 -5.62
C GLU A 552 -3.30 18.39 -5.02
N HIS A 553 -3.94 19.17 -4.14
CA HIS A 553 -5.20 18.77 -3.53
C HIS A 553 -6.32 18.76 -4.58
N GLN A 554 -7.04 17.63 -4.67
CA GLN A 554 -8.13 17.33 -5.62
C GLN A 554 -7.70 16.89 -7.02
N ASP A 555 -6.40 16.79 -7.29
CA ASP A 555 -5.93 16.21 -8.55
C ASP A 555 -6.58 14.84 -8.80
N VAL A 556 -6.98 14.61 -10.05
CA VAL A 556 -7.43 13.31 -10.54
C VAL A 556 -6.40 12.81 -11.52
N PHE A 557 -5.94 11.56 -11.38
CA PHE A 557 -4.97 10.99 -12.29
C PHE A 557 -5.42 9.66 -12.88
N THR A 558 -4.86 9.34 -14.04
CA THR A 558 -5.03 8.05 -14.73
C THR A 558 -3.79 7.76 -15.58
N ILE A 559 -3.72 6.57 -16.18
CA ILE A 559 -2.63 6.21 -17.11
C ILE A 559 -3.14 6.34 -18.54
N GLY A 560 -2.44 7.17 -19.32
CA GLY A 560 -2.63 7.34 -20.75
C GLY A 560 -1.62 6.52 -21.56
N SER A 561 -1.95 6.28 -22.83
CA SER A 561 -1.01 5.82 -23.84
C SER A 561 -0.93 6.83 -24.97
N ILE A 562 0.24 6.88 -25.62
CA ILE A 562 0.42 7.51 -26.94
C ILE A 562 0.89 6.45 -27.94
N ASN A 563 0.81 6.75 -29.23
CA ASN A 563 1.51 5.97 -30.25
C ASN A 563 2.78 6.73 -30.67
N ILE A 564 3.94 6.06 -30.71
CA ILE A 564 5.10 6.62 -31.43
C ILE A 564 4.71 6.78 -32.89
N ASP A 565 5.02 7.93 -33.50
CA ASP A 565 4.81 8.14 -34.94
C ASP A 565 5.51 7.05 -35.76
N GLU A 566 4.78 6.49 -36.71
CA GLU A 566 5.28 5.42 -37.58
C GLU A 566 6.34 6.00 -38.53
N PRO A 567 7.53 5.37 -38.66
CA PRO A 567 8.52 5.85 -39.61
C PRO A 567 8.04 5.58 -41.05
N THR A 568 8.56 6.34 -42.00
CA THR A 568 8.35 6.10 -43.44
C THR A 568 9.63 5.62 -44.09
N VAL A 569 9.52 4.87 -45.20
CA VAL A 569 10.68 4.37 -45.95
C VAL A 569 10.59 4.84 -47.39
N SER A 570 11.66 5.45 -47.89
CA SER A 570 11.84 5.75 -49.32
C SER A 570 13.06 4.98 -49.84
N PHE A 571 13.11 4.67 -51.13
CA PHE A 571 14.12 3.75 -51.68
C PHE A 571 14.37 3.93 -53.17
N ASN A 572 15.56 3.53 -53.63
CA ASN A 572 16.00 3.66 -55.02
C ASN A 572 15.58 2.45 -55.87
N THR A 573 14.32 2.37 -56.29
CA THR A 573 13.84 1.29 -57.18
C THR A 573 13.41 1.80 -58.56
N PRO A 574 13.61 1.04 -59.66
CA PRO A 574 14.41 -0.19 -59.77
C PRO A 574 15.93 0.10 -59.90
N ILE A 575 16.78 -0.90 -59.65
CA ILE A 575 18.25 -0.84 -59.84
C ILE A 575 18.76 -2.01 -60.69
N CYS A 576 19.98 -1.92 -61.20
CA CYS A 576 20.65 -3.01 -61.91
C CYS A 576 21.38 -3.96 -60.95
N SER A 577 21.52 -5.23 -61.33
CA SER A 577 22.29 -6.22 -60.57
C SER A 577 23.75 -5.75 -60.40
N GLY A 578 24.22 -5.71 -59.14
CA GLY A 578 25.52 -5.20 -58.75
C GLY A 578 25.50 -3.76 -58.23
N GLU A 579 24.38 -3.04 -58.32
CA GLU A 579 24.19 -1.74 -57.69
C GLU A 579 23.78 -1.87 -56.21
N ASN A 580 23.83 -0.76 -55.46
CA ASN A 580 23.43 -0.73 -54.06
C ASN A 580 21.92 -0.48 -53.94
N ALA A 581 21.25 -1.25 -53.08
CA ALA A 581 19.91 -0.91 -52.61
C ALA A 581 20.02 0.00 -51.39
N VAL A 582 19.38 1.17 -51.43
CA VAL A 582 19.39 2.18 -50.37
C VAL A 582 17.96 2.41 -49.92
N PHE A 583 17.71 2.21 -48.63
CA PHE A 583 16.46 2.51 -47.96
C PHE A 583 16.68 3.68 -47.00
N THR A 584 16.01 4.79 -47.22
CA THR A 584 16.04 5.96 -46.34
C THR A 584 14.80 5.91 -45.44
N ILE A 585 15.03 5.62 -44.16
CA ILE A 585 14.02 5.62 -43.11
C ILE A 585 13.89 7.06 -42.59
N SER A 586 12.67 7.59 -42.53
CA SER A 586 12.38 8.94 -42.04
C SER A 586 11.43 8.89 -40.84
N GLY A 587 11.72 9.67 -39.79
CA GLY A 587 10.93 9.71 -38.54
C GLY A 587 11.54 10.69 -37.54
N ASN A 588 11.15 10.56 -36.27
CA ASN A 588 11.65 11.43 -35.20
C ASN A 588 13.13 11.13 -34.92
N ALA A 589 13.93 12.18 -34.72
CA ALA A 589 15.34 12.05 -34.39
C ALA A 589 15.55 11.26 -33.09
N ASP A 590 16.67 10.55 -32.99
CA ASP A 590 17.11 9.72 -31.87
C ASP A 590 16.28 8.44 -31.62
N ASN A 591 15.16 8.24 -32.33
CA ASN A 591 14.44 6.96 -32.29
C ASN A 591 15.28 5.83 -32.91
N GLU A 592 15.28 4.67 -32.28
CA GLU A 592 15.89 3.44 -32.78
C GLU A 592 14.86 2.59 -33.52
N VAL A 593 15.15 2.27 -34.79
CA VAL A 593 14.30 1.40 -35.61
C VAL A 593 14.95 0.03 -35.74
N SER A 594 14.23 -1.01 -35.34
CA SER A 594 14.59 -2.40 -35.59
C SER A 594 14.11 -2.85 -36.96
N TYR A 595 14.98 -3.46 -37.75
CA TYR A 595 14.68 -3.93 -39.09
C TYR A 595 15.44 -5.22 -39.46
N ASN A 596 14.98 -5.90 -40.50
CA ASN A 596 15.73 -6.97 -41.15
C ASN A 596 15.72 -6.82 -42.68
N ILE A 597 16.76 -7.35 -43.32
CA ILE A 597 16.87 -7.43 -44.77
C ILE A 597 16.57 -8.86 -45.21
N ASN A 598 15.63 -9.04 -46.12
CA ASN A 598 15.22 -10.34 -46.68
C ASN A 598 14.87 -11.42 -45.62
N GLY A 599 14.34 -11.01 -44.46
CA GLY A 599 14.01 -11.95 -43.38
C GLY A 599 15.22 -12.47 -42.59
N ALA A 600 16.40 -11.84 -42.73
CA ALA A 600 17.58 -12.15 -41.92
C ALA A 600 17.39 -11.75 -40.44
N THR A 601 18.42 -11.94 -39.62
CA THR A 601 18.42 -11.50 -38.22
C THR A 601 18.14 -10.01 -38.09
N THR A 602 17.25 -9.64 -37.16
CA THR A 602 16.93 -8.24 -36.86
C THR A 602 18.15 -7.50 -36.33
N THR A 603 18.35 -6.29 -36.82
CA THR A 603 19.35 -5.31 -36.37
C THR A 603 18.66 -3.97 -36.14
N THR A 604 19.38 -2.99 -35.58
CA THR A 604 18.84 -1.65 -35.32
C THR A 604 19.56 -0.55 -36.11
N ALA A 605 18.88 0.59 -36.30
CA ALA A 605 19.44 1.85 -36.79
C ALA A 605 18.78 3.02 -36.07
N THR A 606 19.58 4.00 -35.63
CA THR A 606 19.09 5.22 -34.99
C THR A 606 18.83 6.30 -36.04
N ILE A 607 17.66 6.93 -35.99
CA ILE A 607 17.31 8.06 -36.85
C ILE A 607 18.16 9.26 -36.42
N GLY A 608 18.96 9.79 -37.34
CA GLY A 608 19.85 10.92 -37.03
C GLY A 608 19.09 12.22 -36.77
N ALA A 609 19.80 13.24 -36.27
CA ALA A 609 19.25 14.57 -35.98
C ALA A 609 18.54 15.26 -37.16
N GLY A 610 18.80 14.82 -38.40
CA GLY A 610 18.11 15.28 -39.61
C GLY A 610 16.75 14.59 -39.88
N GLY A 611 16.26 13.75 -38.96
CA GLY A 611 15.01 13.00 -39.09
C GLY A 611 15.07 11.83 -40.06
N THR A 612 16.28 11.40 -40.46
CA THR A 612 16.48 10.30 -41.42
C THR A 612 17.67 9.42 -41.06
N VAL A 613 17.65 8.17 -41.54
CA VAL A 613 18.80 7.24 -41.53
C VAL A 613 18.76 6.34 -42.78
N ASP A 614 19.91 6.16 -43.42
CA ASP A 614 20.05 5.30 -44.60
C ASP A 614 20.52 3.89 -44.21
N VAL A 615 19.78 2.89 -44.67
CA VAL A 615 20.16 1.48 -44.65
C VAL A 615 20.59 1.08 -46.07
N THR A 616 21.88 0.85 -46.26
CA THR A 616 22.46 0.49 -47.56
C THR A 616 22.86 -0.98 -47.61
N VAL A 617 22.32 -1.72 -48.59
CA VAL A 617 22.75 -3.08 -48.93
C VAL A 617 23.58 -3.01 -50.20
N ASN A 618 24.88 -3.29 -50.07
CA ASN A 618 25.83 -3.11 -51.16
C ASN A 618 25.75 -4.23 -52.21
N ALA A 619 25.88 -3.85 -53.49
CA ALA A 619 26.03 -4.75 -54.64
C ALA A 619 25.04 -5.91 -54.68
N VAL A 620 23.74 -5.60 -54.69
CA VAL A 620 22.67 -6.61 -54.66
C VAL A 620 22.47 -7.25 -56.03
N THR A 621 22.29 -8.57 -56.07
CA THR A 621 22.07 -9.35 -57.32
C THR A 621 20.65 -9.91 -57.45
N SER A 622 19.80 -9.66 -56.46
CA SER A 622 18.41 -10.10 -56.40
C SER A 622 17.58 -9.07 -55.67
N ASN A 623 16.26 -9.10 -55.89
CA ASN A 623 15.32 -8.25 -55.16
C ASN A 623 15.64 -8.26 -53.66
N THR A 624 15.68 -7.05 -53.09
CA THR A 624 16.06 -6.85 -51.70
C THR A 624 14.90 -6.16 -51.00
N THR A 625 14.44 -6.77 -49.91
CA THR A 625 13.32 -6.30 -49.09
C THR A 625 13.85 -5.86 -47.73
N ILE A 626 13.41 -4.69 -47.27
CA ILE A 626 13.55 -4.26 -45.88
C ILE A 626 12.23 -4.50 -45.15
N ASN A 627 12.29 -5.04 -43.94
CA ASN A 627 11.14 -5.15 -43.05
C ASN A 627 11.45 -4.40 -41.75
N LEU A 628 10.72 -3.33 -41.45
CA LEU A 628 10.81 -2.67 -40.14
C LEU A 628 9.89 -3.42 -39.17
N THR A 629 10.41 -3.76 -38.00
CA THR A 629 9.71 -4.61 -37.02
C THR A 629 9.40 -3.90 -35.71
N ASN A 630 10.17 -2.89 -35.33
CA ASN A 630 9.93 -2.08 -34.13
C ASN A 630 10.50 -0.68 -34.30
N ILE A 631 9.91 0.32 -33.65
CA ILE A 631 10.52 1.62 -33.39
C ILE A 631 10.51 1.89 -31.89
N SER A 632 11.59 2.44 -31.37
CA SER A 632 11.81 2.74 -29.96
C SER A 632 12.29 4.18 -29.79
N ASP A 633 11.89 4.88 -28.74
CA ASP A 633 12.54 6.12 -28.29
C ASP A 633 13.47 5.89 -27.08
N GLY A 634 13.68 4.62 -26.71
CA GLY A 634 14.44 4.19 -25.53
C GLY A 634 13.61 4.03 -24.25
N ILE A 635 12.36 4.51 -24.24
CA ILE A 635 11.41 4.35 -23.13
C ILE A 635 10.17 3.57 -23.62
N CYS A 636 9.68 3.91 -24.80
CA CYS A 636 8.55 3.30 -25.46
C CYS A 636 8.98 2.53 -26.71
N ASP A 637 8.24 1.45 -27.00
CA ASP A 637 8.35 0.65 -28.21
C ASP A 637 7.00 0.56 -28.93
N ARG A 638 7.05 0.55 -30.27
CA ARG A 638 5.91 0.25 -31.14
C ARG A 638 6.31 -0.80 -32.18
N THR A 639 5.56 -1.90 -32.23
CA THR A 639 5.71 -2.91 -33.29
C THR A 639 5.31 -2.34 -34.65
N LEU A 640 6.11 -2.65 -35.68
CA LEU A 640 5.91 -2.20 -37.05
C LEU A 640 5.63 -3.39 -37.98
N THR A 641 4.86 -3.14 -39.04
CA THR A 641 4.61 -4.12 -40.12
C THR A 641 4.95 -3.53 -41.51
N ILE A 642 5.93 -2.63 -41.57
CA ILE A 642 6.34 -1.95 -42.80
C ILE A 642 7.29 -2.85 -43.58
N SER A 643 6.99 -3.11 -44.85
CA SER A 643 7.82 -3.93 -45.75
C SER A 643 7.93 -3.25 -47.12
N GLU A 644 9.16 -2.99 -47.55
CA GLU A 644 9.44 -2.31 -48.82
C GLU A 644 10.49 -3.07 -49.64
N ILE A 645 10.39 -3.01 -50.97
CA ILE A 645 11.21 -3.81 -51.88
C ILE A 645 11.90 -2.97 -52.96
N VAL A 646 13.22 -3.09 -53.03
CA VAL A 646 14.01 -2.66 -54.17
C VAL A 646 14.08 -3.80 -55.19
N THR A 647 13.58 -3.56 -56.40
CA THR A 647 13.63 -4.55 -57.47
C THR A 647 14.97 -4.47 -58.21
N VAL A 648 15.59 -5.63 -58.40
CA VAL A 648 16.90 -5.75 -59.06
C VAL A 648 16.71 -6.36 -60.43
N ASN A 649 17.00 -5.56 -61.46
CA ASN A 649 16.99 -6.00 -62.83
C ASN A 649 18.28 -6.76 -63.12
N ALA A 650 18.15 -7.97 -63.69
CA ALA A 650 19.30 -8.75 -64.13
C ALA A 650 20.09 -7.99 -65.20
N LEU A 651 21.41 -8.16 -65.20
CA LEU A 651 22.24 -7.66 -66.29
C LEU A 651 21.90 -8.43 -67.59
N PRO A 652 21.92 -7.77 -68.75
CA PRO A 652 21.73 -8.44 -70.03
C PRO A 652 22.78 -9.54 -70.22
N THR A 653 22.37 -10.74 -70.63
CA THR A 653 23.29 -11.88 -70.87
C THR A 653 23.55 -12.00 -72.36
N ALA A 654 24.73 -11.58 -72.81
CA ALA A 654 25.14 -11.73 -74.21
C ALA A 654 25.29 -13.20 -74.58
N ALA A 655 24.67 -13.62 -75.68
CA ALA A 655 24.83 -14.95 -76.25
C ALA A 655 25.03 -14.86 -77.77
N LEU A 656 25.78 -15.80 -78.34
CA LEU A 656 26.09 -15.89 -79.76
C LEU A 656 25.69 -17.28 -80.27
N GLY A 657 24.82 -17.33 -81.27
CA GLY A 657 24.44 -18.58 -81.94
C GLY A 657 24.93 -18.61 -83.38
N SER A 658 25.41 -19.75 -83.83
CA SER A 658 25.73 -20.02 -85.24
C SER A 658 24.50 -20.50 -86.01
N SER A 659 24.42 -20.19 -87.29
CA SER A 659 23.44 -20.80 -88.21
C SER A 659 23.76 -22.26 -88.55
N ASP A 660 25.00 -22.69 -88.28
CA ASP A 660 25.40 -24.09 -88.39
C ASP A 660 25.25 -24.80 -87.04
N ALA A 661 24.46 -25.87 -87.00
CA ALA A 661 24.06 -26.53 -85.75
C ALA A 661 25.16 -27.39 -85.12
N ASN A 662 26.21 -27.75 -85.85
CA ASN A 662 27.31 -28.56 -85.33
C ASN A 662 28.64 -27.79 -85.24
N ASP A 663 28.59 -26.46 -85.44
CA ASP A 663 29.76 -25.57 -85.48
C ASP A 663 30.89 -26.06 -86.41
N THR A 664 30.55 -26.80 -87.47
CA THR A 664 31.51 -27.37 -88.44
C THR A 664 31.10 -27.01 -89.86
N ILE A 665 31.88 -26.12 -90.49
CA ILE A 665 31.65 -25.65 -91.86
C ILE A 665 32.79 -26.09 -92.79
N CYS A 666 32.55 -26.09 -94.11
CA CYS A 666 33.63 -26.16 -95.10
C CYS A 666 34.15 -24.75 -95.43
N ALA A 667 35.42 -24.64 -95.83
CA ALA A 667 35.99 -23.36 -96.24
C ALA A 667 35.18 -22.73 -97.40
N GLY A 668 34.73 -21.48 -97.21
CA GLY A 668 33.88 -20.76 -98.16
C GLY A 668 32.37 -20.87 -97.91
N ASP A 669 31.93 -21.75 -97.00
CA ASP A 669 30.53 -21.83 -96.60
C ASP A 669 30.10 -20.53 -95.91
N SER A 670 28.85 -20.12 -96.15
CA SER A 670 28.26 -18.94 -95.51
C SER A 670 27.70 -19.34 -94.15
N VAL A 671 28.22 -18.74 -93.09
CA VAL A 671 27.69 -18.87 -91.73
C VAL A 671 27.20 -17.52 -91.22
N THR A 672 26.05 -17.51 -90.55
CA THR A 672 25.48 -16.34 -89.90
C THR A 672 25.53 -16.53 -88.40
N PHE A 673 26.24 -15.66 -87.70
CA PHE A 673 26.18 -15.55 -86.26
C PHE A 673 25.08 -14.58 -85.85
N THR A 674 24.26 -14.98 -84.87
CA THR A 674 23.20 -14.16 -84.29
C THR A 674 23.52 -13.92 -82.83
N ALA A 675 23.79 -12.67 -82.48
CA ALA A 675 23.97 -12.25 -81.11
C ALA A 675 22.61 -11.93 -80.47
N THR A 676 22.47 -12.19 -79.18
CA THR A 676 21.25 -11.89 -78.40
C THR A 676 21.63 -11.36 -77.03
N GLY A 677 20.65 -10.75 -76.34
CA GLY A 677 20.81 -10.33 -74.95
C GLY A 677 21.50 -8.98 -74.74
N GLY A 678 21.57 -8.12 -75.77
CA GLY A 678 21.95 -6.71 -75.65
C GLY A 678 21.12 -5.81 -76.58
N ASP A 679 21.27 -4.49 -76.47
CA ASP A 679 20.62 -3.53 -77.39
C ASP A 679 21.51 -3.21 -78.60
N GLU A 680 22.83 -3.34 -78.45
CA GLU A 680 23.83 -3.14 -79.50
C GLU A 680 24.87 -4.26 -79.45
N TYR A 681 25.43 -4.59 -80.61
CA TYR A 681 26.32 -5.72 -80.83
C TYR A 681 27.51 -5.31 -81.69
N GLU A 682 28.68 -5.83 -81.34
CA GLU A 682 29.90 -5.73 -82.13
C GLU A 682 30.46 -7.15 -82.31
N PHE A 683 30.82 -7.53 -83.54
CA PHE A 683 31.32 -8.88 -83.83
C PHE A 683 32.81 -8.85 -84.07
N TYR A 684 33.48 -9.87 -83.53
CA TYR A 684 34.92 -10.06 -83.63
C TYR A 684 35.23 -11.45 -84.17
N VAL A 685 36.26 -11.55 -85.02
CA VAL A 685 36.90 -12.81 -85.42
C VAL A 685 38.35 -12.72 -84.95
N ASP A 686 38.80 -13.68 -84.14
CA ASP A 686 40.13 -13.69 -83.51
C ASP A 686 40.52 -12.36 -82.83
N GLY A 687 39.56 -11.70 -82.19
CA GLY A 687 39.78 -10.41 -81.51
C GLY A 687 39.89 -9.19 -82.45
N THR A 688 39.70 -9.36 -83.76
CA THR A 688 39.59 -8.25 -84.72
C THR A 688 38.12 -7.91 -84.96
N SER A 689 37.73 -6.64 -84.81
CA SER A 689 36.36 -6.18 -85.09
C SER A 689 36.06 -6.32 -86.58
N VAL A 690 35.04 -7.12 -86.90
CA VAL A 690 34.58 -7.41 -88.27
C VAL A 690 33.24 -6.74 -88.59
N GLN A 691 32.53 -6.28 -87.57
CA GLN A 691 31.32 -5.48 -87.68
C GLN A 691 31.27 -4.57 -86.47
N ALA A 692 31.38 -3.25 -86.69
CA ALA A 692 31.35 -2.24 -85.66
C ALA A 692 30.03 -2.26 -84.85
N GLN A 693 30.08 -1.72 -83.64
CA GLN A 693 28.93 -1.64 -82.73
C GLN A 693 27.70 -1.05 -83.43
N SER A 694 26.60 -1.81 -83.45
CA SER A 694 25.32 -1.35 -83.98
C SER A 694 24.17 -2.17 -83.39
N THR A 695 22.92 -1.76 -83.63
CA THR A 695 21.72 -2.55 -83.29
C THR A 695 21.54 -3.79 -84.18
N THR A 696 22.43 -4.03 -85.15
CA THR A 696 22.39 -5.21 -86.03
C THR A 696 22.90 -6.43 -85.28
N ALA A 697 21.98 -7.30 -84.88
CA ALA A 697 22.25 -8.49 -84.08
C ALA A 697 22.79 -9.69 -84.88
N THR A 698 23.13 -9.53 -86.16
CA THR A 698 23.64 -10.61 -87.00
C THR A 698 24.92 -10.23 -87.74
N TYR A 699 25.81 -11.20 -87.93
CA TYR A 699 27.03 -11.09 -88.73
C TYR A 699 27.14 -12.32 -89.63
N THR A 700 27.25 -12.12 -90.95
CA THR A 700 27.36 -13.22 -91.93
C THR A 700 28.70 -13.15 -92.64
N THR A 701 29.38 -14.28 -92.73
CA THR A 701 30.70 -14.38 -93.36
C THR A 701 30.87 -15.68 -94.13
N THR A 702 31.72 -15.65 -95.15
CA THR A 702 32.17 -16.81 -95.95
C THR A 702 33.69 -16.97 -95.87
N THR A 703 34.34 -16.20 -95.00
CA THR A 703 35.80 -15.96 -95.05
C THR A 703 36.55 -16.51 -93.84
N LEU A 704 35.88 -17.27 -92.97
CA LEU A 704 36.52 -17.94 -91.85
C LEU A 704 37.55 -18.97 -92.34
N ALA A 705 38.71 -18.98 -91.70
CA ALA A 705 39.75 -19.97 -91.86
C ALA A 705 39.62 -21.11 -90.85
N ASP A 706 40.35 -22.21 -91.05
CA ASP A 706 40.41 -23.32 -90.10
C ASP A 706 40.88 -22.84 -88.72
N GLY A 707 40.07 -23.12 -87.69
CA GLY A 707 40.31 -22.71 -86.30
C GLY A 707 39.74 -21.35 -85.87
N GLN A 708 38.97 -20.66 -86.73
CA GLN A 708 38.29 -19.38 -86.43
C GLN A 708 36.80 -19.54 -86.10
#